data_AF-A0A8H9DBL3-F1
#
_entry.id   AF-A0A8H9DBL3-F1
#
_cell.length_a   1.000
_cell.length_b   1.000
_cell.length_c   1.000
_cell.angle_alpha   90.00
_cell.angle_beta   90.00
_cell.angle_gamma   90.00
#
_symmetry.space_group_name_H-M   'P 1'
#
loop_
_entity.id
_entity.type
_entity.pdbx_description
1 polymer ?
#
loop_
_entity_poly.entity_id
_entity_poly.type
_entity_poly.pdbx_seq_one_letter_code
_entity_poly.pdbx_strand_id
1 'polypeptide(L)'
;MLPEITGKTVYSSRYLHIEMFHLLNETDLETITLAEGLAKISRGVDYNVVRIATDKNSISFLHYPSFFEQPFPELIASWRVELAGAQSIRNRSYADSLNPPILHRKELLLPPEHKEIPKFQALTQAAEAIGLFDDPSKIGFRKQWERLITEKGYRLIDHEFVPFGNDLSETNENIVISSSDEIQRHLTALVRYGFSAPIQMLAKFGFLDSSRSIFDYGCGRGDDIRGLQENNIQVSGWDPYYAPDNQKQSANIVNLGFVINVIEDINERVEALQGAYTLAKELLVVSVMLANQYSARGKPFRDGMLTSRGTFQKYYTPNELKIFIEQHLNEESIPVAPGIFFVFKDKDTEQRFLVNRSRSRSNLLRAASQARRTPQPTRAEKDSARYAENQILLDTLWQQWLELGREPDKSEVSNLPQILEAFGSLPKALRFLRSQKDEAILETARKLRQDDLLVYFALAMFEKRKPYRHLESHLQRDIRAFFADYETAQLAARELLFQISHPELIDAACRRATSEGLGWYVEGESLQLHSGLVERLPPVLRVYIGCGAALYGDITSAGLVKIHIRSGKLTLMQFDDFLGKPLPRMTLRVKILFHRQEFQLFEYQGEFEPPYLYLKSRFMNEEMESYTEQNAFDNQLELLNIFDLSGYGPNPKEFDHTLNLARWEIDGMRLIRSRSIPDLDDPCGKYFTYRDFIECGETQARTGLPNLPKEADSYTALYELATNILDPVIDYFGMIKLTYGFCTPELAKHIPGRIALHLDQHAAHEKKRNGKFICERLGAACDFIVENEDMEEVVQWISENINFDRIYFYGNDRPIHVSFSSLPSRQFTKIKLIGNGRIIPCTSKK
;
A
#
# COMPACT_ATOMS: atom_id res chain seq x y z
N MET A 1 -25.32 1.57 -30.02
CA MET A 1 -24.25 2.24 -29.26
C MET A 1 -23.37 1.15 -28.67
N LEU A 2 -22.12 1.04 -29.11
CA LEU A 2 -21.13 0.20 -28.44
C LEU A 2 -20.96 0.74 -27.00
N PRO A 3 -20.84 -0.10 -25.97
CA PRO A 3 -20.58 0.37 -24.62
C PRO A 3 -19.29 1.20 -24.61
N GLU A 4 -19.33 2.35 -23.97
CA GLU A 4 -18.18 3.24 -23.84
C GLU A 4 -17.08 2.51 -23.07
N ILE A 5 -16.06 2.04 -23.79
CA ILE A 5 -14.98 1.23 -23.22
C ILE A 5 -14.16 2.14 -22.31
N THR A 6 -14.34 1.95 -21.01
CA THR A 6 -13.79 2.82 -19.99
C THR A 6 -12.60 2.10 -19.35
N GLY A 7 -11.39 2.55 -19.68
CA GLY A 7 -10.21 2.21 -18.88
C GLY A 7 -10.36 2.68 -17.43
N LYS A 8 -9.40 2.35 -16.58
CA LYS A 8 -9.43 2.74 -15.16
C LYS A 8 -9.35 4.26 -15.01
N THR A 9 -10.40 4.89 -14.51
CA THR A 9 -10.38 6.32 -14.16
C THR A 9 -10.02 6.49 -12.70
N VAL A 10 -9.01 7.32 -12.42
CA VAL A 10 -8.60 7.71 -11.07
C VAL A 10 -8.44 9.22 -11.06
N TYR A 11 -9.22 9.92 -10.24
CA TYR A 11 -9.35 11.39 -10.26
C TYR A 11 -9.65 11.89 -11.69
N SER A 12 -8.91 12.89 -12.17
CA SER A 12 -9.01 13.48 -13.51
C SER A 12 -8.10 12.80 -14.54
N SER A 13 -7.91 11.48 -14.45
CA SER A 13 -7.06 10.75 -15.38
C SER A 13 -7.58 9.34 -15.68
N ARG A 14 -7.46 8.95 -16.94
CA ARG A 14 -7.80 7.61 -17.45
C ARG A 14 -6.54 6.80 -17.74
N TYR A 15 -6.48 5.57 -17.23
CA TYR A 15 -5.36 4.66 -17.36
C TYR A 15 -5.74 3.47 -18.25
N LEU A 16 -4.83 3.10 -19.16
CA LEU A 16 -5.06 2.10 -20.20
C LEU A 16 -3.79 1.27 -20.40
N HIS A 17 -3.93 -0.05 -20.52
CA HIS A 17 -2.84 -0.90 -21.01
C HIS A 17 -2.75 -0.78 -22.55
N ILE A 18 -1.58 -1.02 -23.12
CA ILE A 18 -1.36 -0.96 -24.59
C ILE A 18 -2.29 -1.89 -25.38
N GLU A 19 -2.77 -2.97 -24.76
CA GLU A 19 -3.75 -3.87 -25.39
C GLU A 19 -5.11 -3.21 -25.64
N MET A 20 -5.46 -2.12 -24.95
CA MET A 20 -6.69 -1.36 -25.21
C MET A 20 -6.62 -0.49 -26.47
N PHE A 21 -5.46 -0.32 -27.09
CA PHE A 21 -5.26 0.73 -28.10
C PHE A 21 -6.10 0.52 -29.37
N HIS A 22 -6.41 -0.74 -29.72
CA HIS A 22 -7.27 -1.07 -30.86
C HIS A 22 -8.74 -0.66 -30.66
N LEU A 23 -9.12 -0.28 -29.43
CA LEU A 23 -10.46 0.12 -29.04
C LEU A 23 -10.57 1.64 -28.81
N LEU A 24 -9.47 2.38 -28.94
CA LEU A 24 -9.44 3.83 -28.75
C LEU A 24 -10.03 4.58 -29.96
N ASN A 25 -10.61 5.75 -29.69
CA ASN A 25 -10.98 6.68 -30.75
C ASN A 25 -9.72 7.29 -31.41
N GLU A 26 -9.90 7.82 -32.62
CA GLU A 26 -8.79 8.40 -33.41
C GLU A 26 -8.09 9.54 -32.67
N THR A 27 -8.84 10.42 -32.01
CA THR A 27 -8.29 11.57 -31.27
C THR A 27 -7.33 11.14 -30.15
N ASP A 28 -7.69 10.13 -29.37
CA ASP A 28 -6.85 9.60 -28.30
C ASP A 28 -5.57 8.99 -28.88
N LEU A 29 -5.68 8.23 -29.97
CA LEU A 29 -4.55 7.58 -30.62
C LEU A 29 -3.56 8.60 -31.22
N GLU A 30 -4.07 9.65 -31.87
CA GLU A 30 -3.27 10.75 -32.40
C GLU A 30 -2.52 11.50 -31.29
N THR A 31 -3.21 11.79 -30.18
CA THR A 31 -2.62 12.49 -29.03
C THR A 31 -1.50 11.65 -28.40
N ILE A 32 -1.72 10.34 -28.24
CA ILE A 32 -0.71 9.42 -27.73
C ILE A 32 0.50 9.36 -28.67
N THR A 33 0.27 9.24 -29.98
CA THR A 33 1.34 9.15 -30.99
C THR A 33 2.21 10.42 -31.02
N LEU A 34 1.58 11.60 -30.89
CA LEU A 34 2.30 12.87 -30.77
C LEU A 34 3.19 12.86 -29.52
N ALA A 35 2.65 12.45 -28.37
CA ALA A 35 3.39 12.39 -27.11
C ALA A 35 4.54 11.35 -27.15
N GLU A 36 4.34 10.20 -27.81
CA GLU A 36 5.40 9.20 -28.06
C GLU A 36 6.56 9.81 -28.85
N GLY A 37 6.24 10.56 -29.91
CA GLY A 37 7.23 11.24 -30.76
C GLY A 37 8.03 12.31 -30.01
N LEU A 38 7.36 13.10 -29.16
CA LEU A 38 8.02 14.11 -28.32
C LEU A 38 8.96 13.47 -27.30
N ALA A 39 8.50 12.44 -26.59
CA ALA A 39 9.30 11.73 -25.59
C ALA A 39 10.39 10.83 -26.20
N LYS A 40 10.32 10.54 -27.51
CA LYS A 40 11.22 9.62 -28.24
C LYS A 40 11.23 8.21 -27.63
N ILE A 41 10.04 7.69 -27.33
CA ILE A 41 9.83 6.38 -26.72
C ILE A 41 9.01 5.47 -27.64
N SER A 42 9.11 4.17 -27.41
CA SER A 42 8.46 3.13 -28.20
C SER A 42 7.49 2.29 -27.37
N ARG A 43 6.27 2.12 -27.89
CA ARG A 43 5.21 1.29 -27.30
C ARG A 43 5.65 -0.17 -27.14
N GLY A 44 5.39 -0.75 -25.97
CA GLY A 44 5.71 -2.15 -25.66
C GLY A 44 7.19 -2.42 -25.38
N VAL A 45 8.05 -1.41 -25.53
CA VAL A 45 9.49 -1.49 -25.18
C VAL A 45 9.76 -0.60 -23.97
N ASP A 46 9.42 0.68 -24.09
CA ASP A 46 9.68 1.67 -23.03
C ASP A 46 8.51 1.80 -22.06
N TYR A 47 7.29 1.44 -22.48
CA TYR A 47 6.10 1.51 -21.64
C TYR A 47 5.03 0.50 -22.08
N ASN A 48 4.12 0.15 -21.17
CA ASN A 48 2.96 -0.69 -21.44
C ASN A 48 1.64 -0.17 -20.85
N VAL A 49 1.68 0.91 -20.06
CA VAL A 49 0.49 1.60 -19.56
C VAL A 49 0.56 3.09 -19.91
N VAL A 50 -0.57 3.66 -20.32
CA VAL A 50 -0.73 5.11 -20.55
C VAL A 50 -1.73 5.68 -19.58
N ARG A 51 -1.42 6.85 -19.04
CA ARG A 51 -2.32 7.72 -18.28
C ARG A 51 -2.59 8.98 -19.10
N ILE A 52 -3.85 9.24 -19.40
CA ILE A 52 -4.33 10.40 -20.14
C ILE A 52 -5.08 11.30 -19.17
N ALA A 53 -4.67 12.55 -19.02
CA ALA A 53 -5.45 13.52 -18.24
C ALA A 53 -6.80 13.80 -18.92
N THR A 54 -7.86 14.06 -18.15
CA THR A 54 -9.21 14.29 -18.69
C THR A 54 -9.27 15.49 -19.63
N ASP A 55 -8.47 16.53 -19.35
CA ASP A 55 -8.32 17.72 -20.20
C ASP A 55 -7.42 17.48 -21.43
N LYS A 56 -6.80 16.30 -21.54
CA LYS A 56 -5.80 15.91 -22.55
C LYS A 56 -4.59 16.84 -22.63
N ASN A 57 -4.33 17.65 -21.60
CA ASN A 57 -3.19 18.56 -21.56
C ASN A 57 -1.89 17.85 -21.19
N SER A 58 -1.97 16.64 -20.61
CA SER A 58 -0.79 15.83 -20.32
C SER A 58 -1.04 14.34 -20.57
N ILE A 59 0.02 13.67 -21.01
CA ILE A 59 0.08 12.21 -21.15
C ILE A 59 1.24 11.67 -20.33
N SER A 60 1.01 10.61 -19.57
CA SER A 60 2.08 9.88 -18.88
C SER A 60 2.18 8.44 -19.38
N PHE A 61 3.40 8.01 -19.69
CA PHE A 61 3.75 6.66 -20.08
C PHE A 61 4.40 5.95 -18.91
N LEU A 62 3.92 4.75 -18.58
CA LEU A 62 4.30 3.99 -17.40
C LEU A 62 4.75 2.59 -17.80
N HIS A 63 5.88 2.16 -17.27
CA HIS A 63 6.47 0.86 -17.59
C HIS A 63 6.40 -0.12 -16.42
N TYR A 64 5.58 -1.15 -16.58
CA TYR A 64 5.41 -2.26 -15.64
C TYR A 64 5.87 -3.57 -16.29
N PRO A 65 7.17 -3.91 -16.29
CA PRO A 65 7.70 -5.05 -17.05
C PRO A 65 7.06 -6.38 -16.64
N SER A 66 6.64 -6.50 -15.38
CA SER A 66 6.01 -7.70 -14.82
C SER A 66 4.49 -7.60 -14.69
N PHE A 67 3.83 -6.85 -15.60
CA PHE A 67 2.41 -6.49 -15.52
C PHE A 67 1.50 -7.72 -15.35
N PHE A 68 1.79 -8.83 -16.04
CA PHE A 68 0.97 -10.03 -16.01
C PHE A 68 1.41 -11.03 -14.93
N GLU A 69 2.70 -11.03 -14.59
CA GLU A 69 3.35 -12.01 -13.72
C GLU A 69 3.16 -11.69 -12.24
N GLN A 70 3.29 -10.42 -11.85
CA GLN A 70 3.26 -10.00 -10.44
C GLN A 70 1.85 -9.53 -10.05
N PRO A 71 1.35 -9.87 -8.85
CA PRO A 71 0.01 -9.45 -8.38
C PRO A 71 -0.14 -7.92 -8.39
N PHE A 72 0.87 -7.22 -7.89
CA PHE A 72 0.97 -5.75 -7.85
C PHE A 72 2.29 -5.34 -8.50
N PRO A 73 2.32 -5.17 -9.83
CA PRO A 73 3.57 -4.95 -10.56
C PRO A 73 4.18 -3.59 -10.21
N GLU A 74 5.50 -3.56 -10.11
CA GLU A 74 6.29 -2.38 -9.79
C GLU A 74 6.51 -1.51 -11.04
N LEU A 75 6.39 -0.20 -10.87
CA LEU A 75 6.73 0.78 -11.89
C LEU A 75 8.25 0.94 -11.94
N ILE A 76 8.89 0.66 -13.08
CA ILE A 76 10.35 0.82 -13.21
C ILE A 76 10.76 2.13 -13.89
N ALA A 77 9.87 2.70 -14.70
CA ALA A 77 10.13 3.93 -15.43
C ALA A 77 8.83 4.64 -15.82
N SER A 78 8.89 5.97 -15.88
CA SER A 78 7.78 6.81 -16.33
C SER A 78 8.25 8.04 -17.10
N TRP A 79 7.41 8.48 -18.02
CA TRP A 79 7.58 9.72 -18.78
C TRP A 79 6.29 10.51 -18.72
N ARG A 80 6.36 11.78 -18.34
CA ARG A 80 5.24 12.71 -18.37
C ARG A 80 5.52 13.77 -19.42
N VAL A 81 4.60 13.90 -20.37
CA VAL A 81 4.65 14.85 -21.47
C VAL A 81 3.53 15.85 -21.26
N GLU A 82 3.89 17.11 -21.04
CA GLU A 82 2.94 18.23 -21.03
C GLU A 82 2.74 18.70 -22.48
N LEU A 83 1.50 18.65 -22.95
CA LEU A 83 1.09 19.00 -24.31
C LEU A 83 0.55 20.43 -24.40
N ALA A 84 0.04 20.97 -23.29
CA ALA A 84 -0.42 22.35 -23.20
C ALA A 84 0.71 23.31 -22.77
N GLY A 85 0.79 24.47 -23.41
CA GLY A 85 1.80 25.49 -23.09
C GLY A 85 3.19 25.15 -23.61
N ALA A 86 4.22 25.43 -22.81
CA ALA A 86 5.60 25.07 -23.14
C ALA A 86 5.77 23.55 -23.02
N GLN A 87 6.01 22.89 -24.16
CA GLN A 87 6.24 21.44 -24.20
C GLN A 87 7.39 21.07 -23.26
N SER A 88 7.08 20.23 -22.27
CA SER A 88 8.09 19.73 -21.32
C SER A 88 7.93 18.23 -21.12
N ILE A 89 9.07 17.56 -21.00
CA ILE A 89 9.14 16.11 -20.82
C ILE A 89 9.90 15.86 -19.54
N ARG A 90 9.27 15.11 -18.62
CA ARG A 90 9.90 14.66 -17.39
C ARG A 90 9.96 13.15 -17.40
N ASN A 91 11.17 12.60 -17.29
CA ASN A 91 11.37 11.18 -17.10
C ASN A 91 11.69 10.87 -15.64
N ARG A 92 11.37 9.66 -15.22
CA ARG A 92 11.67 9.16 -13.87
C ARG A 92 11.92 7.66 -13.93
N SER A 93 13.08 7.24 -13.47
CA SER A 93 13.45 5.85 -13.23
C SER A 93 13.20 5.49 -11.77
N TYR A 94 12.72 4.27 -11.55
CA TYR A 94 12.55 3.64 -10.24
C TYR A 94 13.32 2.32 -10.17
N ALA A 95 14.17 2.02 -11.16
CA ALA A 95 14.91 0.76 -11.23
C ALA A 95 15.78 0.49 -9.97
N ASP A 96 16.32 1.55 -9.38
CA ASP A 96 17.14 1.50 -8.16
C ASP A 96 16.35 1.90 -6.89
N SER A 97 15.04 2.09 -7.00
CA SER A 97 14.19 2.47 -5.87
C SER A 97 13.93 1.26 -4.98
N LEU A 98 14.17 1.42 -3.68
CA LEU A 98 13.80 0.43 -2.66
C LEU A 98 12.30 0.49 -2.33
N ASN A 99 11.59 1.50 -2.80
CA ASN A 99 10.18 1.69 -2.55
C ASN A 99 9.44 2.15 -3.82
N PRO A 100 9.45 1.37 -4.91
CA PRO A 100 8.84 1.80 -6.17
C PRO A 100 7.31 1.91 -6.04
N PRO A 101 6.66 2.75 -6.86
CA PRO A 101 5.21 2.72 -7.03
C PRO A 101 4.73 1.37 -7.55
N ILE A 102 3.55 0.94 -7.11
CA ILE A 102 2.94 -0.32 -7.54
C ILE A 102 1.55 -0.09 -8.16
N LEU A 103 1.18 -0.97 -9.09
CA LEU A 103 -0.12 -0.89 -9.76
C LEU A 103 -1.19 -1.74 -9.06
N HIS A 104 -2.32 -1.11 -8.77
CA HIS A 104 -3.52 -1.76 -8.24
C HIS A 104 -4.62 -1.87 -9.28
N ARG A 105 -5.54 -2.83 -9.10
CA ARG A 105 -6.74 -3.02 -9.95
C ARG A 105 -6.41 -3.06 -11.45
N LYS A 106 -5.41 -3.87 -11.81
CA LYS A 106 -4.88 -3.95 -13.19
C LYS A 106 -5.86 -4.58 -14.18
N GLU A 107 -6.87 -5.29 -13.70
CA GLU A 107 -8.02 -5.77 -14.47
C GLU A 107 -8.77 -4.64 -15.18
N LEU A 108 -8.82 -3.44 -14.58
CA LEU A 108 -9.53 -2.28 -15.14
C LEU A 108 -8.78 -1.61 -16.29
N LEU A 109 -7.54 -2.02 -16.57
CA LEU A 109 -6.71 -1.46 -17.64
C LEU A 109 -6.78 -2.29 -18.93
N LEU A 110 -7.37 -3.50 -18.88
CA LEU A 110 -7.35 -4.49 -19.95
C LEU A 110 -8.67 -4.54 -20.74
N PRO A 111 -8.65 -4.97 -22.02
CA PRO A 111 -9.87 -5.16 -22.82
C PRO A 111 -10.91 -6.05 -22.11
N PRO A 112 -12.22 -5.76 -22.20
CA PRO A 112 -13.25 -6.48 -21.44
C PRO A 112 -13.25 -8.01 -21.61
N GLU A 113 -12.76 -8.51 -22.74
CA GLU A 113 -12.70 -9.94 -23.08
C GLU A 113 -11.35 -10.60 -22.71
N HIS A 114 -10.46 -9.89 -22.01
CA HIS A 114 -9.13 -10.40 -21.70
C HIS A 114 -9.13 -11.55 -20.69
N LYS A 115 -8.47 -12.66 -21.02
CA LYS A 115 -8.49 -13.94 -20.27
C LYS A 115 -8.00 -13.85 -18.81
N GLU A 116 -7.11 -12.90 -18.50
CA GLU A 116 -6.55 -12.74 -17.15
C GLU A 116 -7.43 -11.89 -16.21
N ILE A 117 -8.47 -11.20 -16.72
CA ILE A 117 -9.35 -10.35 -15.91
C ILE A 117 -9.94 -11.10 -14.71
N PRO A 118 -10.50 -12.33 -14.85
CA PRO A 118 -11.08 -13.03 -13.71
C PRO A 118 -10.08 -13.29 -12.58
N LYS A 119 -8.83 -13.62 -12.92
CA LYS A 119 -7.75 -13.86 -11.96
C LYS A 119 -7.40 -12.59 -11.18
N PHE A 120 -7.25 -11.47 -11.88
CA PHE A 120 -6.90 -10.18 -11.26
C PHE A 120 -8.07 -9.61 -10.44
N GLN A 121 -9.30 -9.76 -10.92
CA GLN A 121 -10.50 -9.35 -10.20
C GLN A 121 -10.68 -10.14 -8.89
N ALA A 122 -10.39 -11.45 -8.88
CA ALA A 122 -10.44 -12.26 -7.66
C ALA A 122 -9.44 -11.76 -6.60
N LEU A 123 -8.21 -11.41 -7.01
CA LEU A 123 -7.21 -10.79 -6.13
C LEU A 123 -7.69 -9.43 -5.59
N THR A 124 -8.24 -8.56 -6.46
CA THR A 124 -8.80 -7.27 -6.03
C THR A 124 -9.93 -7.45 -5.02
N GLN A 125 -10.87 -8.36 -5.26
CA GLN A 125 -11.98 -8.64 -4.35
C GLN A 125 -11.50 -9.17 -2.99
N ALA A 126 -10.48 -10.02 -2.98
CA ALA A 126 -9.86 -10.49 -1.74
C ALA A 126 -9.21 -9.34 -0.96
N ALA A 127 -8.49 -8.45 -1.63
CA ALA A 127 -7.91 -7.26 -1.02
C ALA A 127 -8.98 -6.28 -0.48
N GLU A 128 -10.08 -6.08 -1.21
CA GLU A 128 -11.23 -5.28 -0.75
C GLU A 128 -11.87 -5.90 0.50
N ALA A 129 -12.07 -7.22 0.53
CA ALA A 129 -12.66 -7.91 1.68
C ALA A 129 -11.81 -7.81 2.96
N ILE A 130 -10.48 -7.71 2.83
CA ILE A 130 -9.54 -7.50 3.94
C ILE A 130 -9.48 -6.01 4.37
N GLY A 131 -10.05 -5.11 3.57
CA GLY A 131 -9.98 -3.66 3.80
C GLY A 131 -8.61 -3.07 3.47
N LEU A 132 -7.89 -3.64 2.48
CA LEU A 132 -6.62 -3.07 2.01
C LEU A 132 -6.81 -1.80 1.17
N PHE A 133 -8.01 -1.58 0.65
CA PHE A 133 -8.36 -0.39 -0.14
C PHE A 133 -9.11 0.69 0.66
N ASP A 134 -9.25 0.53 1.98
CA ASP A 134 -10.00 1.46 2.86
C ASP A 134 -9.41 2.89 2.83
N ASP A 135 -8.07 3.00 2.73
CA ASP A 135 -7.36 4.27 2.59
C ASP A 135 -6.46 4.27 1.34
N PRO A 136 -7.01 4.62 0.16
CA PRO A 136 -6.26 4.62 -1.09
C PRO A 136 -5.06 5.57 -1.12
N SER A 137 -4.95 6.50 -0.17
CA SER A 137 -3.82 7.44 -0.10
C SER A 137 -2.51 6.76 0.29
N LYS A 138 -2.56 5.59 0.97
CA LYS A 138 -1.39 4.92 1.56
C LYS A 138 -0.86 3.74 0.78
N ILE A 139 -1.54 3.33 -0.29
CA ILE A 139 -1.31 2.03 -0.93
C ILE A 139 -0.39 2.11 -2.16
N GLY A 140 -0.05 3.32 -2.63
CA GLY A 140 0.61 3.51 -3.93
C GLY A 140 2.04 2.98 -4.04
N PHE A 141 2.68 2.61 -2.93
CA PHE A 141 4.10 2.27 -2.85
C PHE A 141 4.33 0.91 -2.19
N ARG A 142 5.35 0.18 -2.64
CA ARG A 142 5.61 -1.21 -2.26
C ARG A 142 5.72 -1.42 -0.74
N LYS A 143 6.61 -0.70 -0.04
CA LYS A 143 6.87 -0.90 1.39
C LYS A 143 5.62 -0.63 2.23
N GLN A 144 4.88 0.43 1.89
CA GLN A 144 3.63 0.78 2.57
C GLN A 144 2.56 -0.29 2.33
N TRP A 145 2.47 -0.83 1.12
CA TRP A 145 1.56 -1.91 0.78
C TRP A 145 1.88 -3.20 1.54
N GLU A 146 3.15 -3.62 1.54
CA GLU A 146 3.62 -4.80 2.29
C GLU A 146 3.36 -4.63 3.80
N ARG A 147 3.61 -3.44 4.34
CA ARG A 147 3.31 -3.09 5.73
C ARG A 147 1.81 -3.16 6.03
N LEU A 148 0.96 -2.60 5.16
CA LEU A 148 -0.50 -2.64 5.34
C LEU A 148 -1.06 -4.06 5.30
N ILE A 149 -0.58 -4.88 4.35
CA ILE A 149 -0.91 -6.31 4.29
C ILE A 149 -0.52 -6.99 5.61
N THR A 150 0.67 -6.66 6.11
CA THR A 150 1.18 -7.22 7.36
C THR A 150 0.34 -6.80 8.57
N GLU A 151 0.02 -5.52 8.68
CA GLU A 151 -0.81 -4.94 9.75
C GLU A 151 -2.23 -5.52 9.77
N LYS A 152 -2.79 -5.85 8.60
CA LYS A 152 -4.10 -6.53 8.50
C LYS A 152 -4.05 -8.01 8.84
N GLY A 153 -2.87 -8.56 9.16
CA GLY A 153 -2.74 -9.94 9.57
C GLY A 153 -2.55 -10.92 8.41
N TYR A 154 -2.05 -10.48 7.25
CA TYR A 154 -1.88 -11.32 6.05
C TYR A 154 -0.45 -11.25 5.50
N ARG A 155 -0.15 -12.17 4.59
CA ARG A 155 0.98 -12.09 3.66
C ARG A 155 0.50 -12.42 2.25
N LEU A 156 1.13 -11.86 1.24
CA LEU A 156 0.84 -12.16 -0.16
C LEU A 156 1.79 -13.25 -0.65
N ILE A 157 1.26 -14.38 -1.08
CA ILE A 157 2.02 -15.44 -1.78
C ILE A 157 1.39 -15.62 -3.15
N ASP A 158 2.19 -15.41 -4.19
CA ASP A 158 1.72 -15.37 -5.58
C ASP A 158 0.57 -14.37 -5.78
N HIS A 159 -0.67 -14.86 -5.91
CA HIS A 159 -1.88 -14.02 -6.08
C HIS A 159 -2.91 -14.26 -4.98
N GLU A 160 -2.48 -14.77 -3.82
CA GLU A 160 -3.37 -15.11 -2.71
C GLU A 160 -2.92 -14.45 -1.40
N PHE A 161 -3.88 -13.80 -0.73
CA PHE A 161 -3.68 -13.30 0.63
C PHE A 161 -3.84 -14.44 1.62
N VAL A 162 -2.74 -14.84 2.23
CA VAL A 162 -2.71 -15.90 3.24
C VAL A 162 -2.67 -15.24 4.61
N PRO A 163 -3.66 -15.48 5.50
CA PRO A 163 -3.60 -14.97 6.86
C PRO A 163 -2.30 -15.41 7.55
N PHE A 164 -1.75 -14.55 8.40
CA PHE A 164 -0.71 -14.90 9.36
C PHE A 164 -1.17 -15.95 10.38
N GLY A 165 -2.41 -16.46 10.31
CA GLY A 165 -2.99 -17.49 11.18
C GLY A 165 -2.23 -18.83 11.29
N ASN A 166 -0.97 -18.91 10.87
CA ASN A 166 0.02 -19.89 11.27
C ASN A 166 1.14 -19.34 12.19
N ASP A 167 0.98 -18.14 12.76
CA ASP A 167 1.86 -17.59 13.79
C ASP A 167 1.01 -16.96 14.90
N LEU A 168 0.91 -17.63 16.05
CA LEU A 168 0.15 -17.17 17.21
C LEU A 168 0.96 -16.13 17.99
N SER A 169 1.11 -14.94 17.42
CA SER A 169 1.46 -13.74 18.16
C SER A 169 0.45 -12.63 17.87
N GLU A 170 -0.37 -12.39 18.91
CA GLU A 170 -1.09 -11.15 19.19
C GLU A 170 -2.44 -10.91 18.49
N THR A 171 -3.50 -11.12 19.26
CA THR A 171 -4.62 -10.16 19.37
C THR A 171 -5.28 -10.37 20.74
N ASN A 172 -5.13 -9.37 21.61
CA ASN A 172 -5.82 -9.28 22.90
C ASN A 172 -7.23 -8.74 22.67
N GLU A 173 -8.25 -9.60 22.72
CA GLU A 173 -9.60 -9.13 23.02
C GLU A 173 -10.27 -10.03 24.06
N ASN A 174 -10.71 -9.39 25.15
CA ASN A 174 -11.35 -9.98 26.30
C ASN A 174 -12.74 -10.53 25.94
N ILE A 175 -12.97 -11.83 26.12
CA ILE A 175 -14.31 -12.42 26.14
C ILE A 175 -14.54 -13.08 27.50
N VAL A 176 -15.63 -12.67 28.13
CA VAL A 176 -16.15 -13.11 29.43
C VAL A 176 -16.57 -14.58 29.38
N ILE A 177 -16.01 -15.43 30.25
CA ILE A 177 -16.41 -16.84 30.40
C ILE A 177 -17.56 -16.93 31.42
N SER A 178 -18.71 -17.41 30.95
CA SER A 178 -19.80 -17.90 31.79
C SER A 178 -19.44 -19.26 32.42
N SER A 179 -19.74 -19.40 33.71
CA SER A 179 -19.48 -20.59 34.51
C SER A 179 -20.36 -21.78 34.12
N SER A 180 -19.74 -22.79 33.50
CA SER A 180 -20.18 -24.19 33.55
C SER A 180 -18.93 -25.05 33.70
N ASP A 181 -18.85 -25.87 34.75
CA ASP A 181 -17.69 -26.71 35.13
C ASP A 181 -17.40 -27.88 34.15
N GLU A 182 -17.99 -27.87 32.95
CA GLU A 182 -17.86 -28.95 31.96
C GLU A 182 -16.93 -28.51 30.83
N ILE A 183 -15.86 -29.28 30.59
CA ILE A 183 -14.86 -28.98 29.55
C ILE A 183 -15.51 -29.13 28.17
N GLN A 184 -15.54 -28.05 27.41
CA GLN A 184 -16.28 -27.97 26.15
C GLN A 184 -15.46 -28.55 24.98
N ARG A 185 -15.14 -29.84 25.02
CA ARG A 185 -14.25 -30.53 24.05
C ARG A 185 -14.69 -30.33 22.60
N HIS A 186 -15.99 -30.28 22.32
CA HIS A 186 -16.52 -30.13 20.97
C HIS A 186 -16.14 -28.80 20.27
N LEU A 187 -15.69 -27.79 21.03
CA LEU A 187 -15.24 -26.50 20.48
C LEU A 187 -13.83 -26.55 19.87
N THR A 188 -13.10 -27.67 20.00
CA THR A 188 -11.79 -27.85 19.36
C THR A 188 -11.89 -28.33 17.91
N ALA A 189 -13.07 -28.80 17.47
CA ALA A 189 -13.30 -29.23 16.10
C ALA A 189 -13.35 -28.02 15.15
N LEU A 190 -12.37 -27.94 14.25
CA LEU A 190 -12.19 -26.85 13.28
C LEU A 190 -12.95 -27.14 11.97
N VAL A 191 -13.39 -26.10 11.27
CA VAL A 191 -13.81 -26.19 9.86
C VAL A 191 -12.59 -25.93 9.00
N ARG A 192 -12.22 -26.87 8.12
CA ARG A 192 -11.06 -26.78 7.23
C ARG A 192 -11.46 -27.13 5.80
N TYR A 193 -10.88 -26.42 4.83
CA TYR A 193 -11.06 -26.68 3.40
C TYR A 193 -9.85 -27.44 2.81
N GLY A 194 -9.58 -28.64 3.33
CA GLY A 194 -8.49 -29.52 2.88
C GLY A 194 -8.20 -30.69 3.85
N PHE A 195 -7.50 -31.72 3.37
CA PHE A 195 -7.19 -32.92 4.18
C PHE A 195 -6.31 -32.60 5.39
N SER A 196 -6.62 -33.19 6.53
CA SER A 196 -5.79 -33.09 7.73
C SER A 196 -4.42 -33.75 7.55
N ALA A 197 -3.44 -33.31 8.34
CA ALA A 197 -2.08 -33.86 8.31
C ALA A 197 -2.00 -35.40 8.37
N PRO A 198 -2.77 -36.13 9.21
CA PRO A 198 -2.74 -37.60 9.18
C PRO A 198 -3.28 -38.18 7.86
N ILE A 199 -4.32 -37.61 7.27
CA ILE A 199 -4.85 -38.03 5.96
C ILE A 199 -3.86 -37.75 4.83
N GLN A 200 -3.17 -36.61 4.86
CA GLN A 200 -2.09 -36.32 3.91
C GLN A 200 -0.94 -37.34 4.01
N MET A 201 -0.61 -37.82 5.21
CA MET A 201 0.41 -38.85 5.40
C MET A 201 -0.04 -40.21 4.84
N LEU A 202 -1.31 -40.58 5.03
CA LEU A 202 -1.87 -41.76 4.37
C LEU A 202 -1.76 -41.65 2.84
N ALA A 203 -2.05 -40.49 2.26
CA ALA A 203 -1.89 -40.24 0.83
C ALA A 203 -0.43 -40.41 0.39
N LYS A 204 0.49 -39.76 1.11
CA LYS A 204 1.94 -39.76 0.83
C LYS A 204 2.55 -41.16 0.82
N PHE A 205 2.10 -42.04 1.71
CA PHE A 205 2.59 -43.41 1.82
C PHE A 205 1.75 -44.43 1.04
N GLY A 206 0.81 -43.98 0.21
CA GLY A 206 0.07 -44.82 -0.73
C GLY A 206 -1.03 -45.65 -0.09
N PHE A 207 -1.59 -45.21 1.03
CA PHE A 207 -2.69 -45.90 1.72
C PHE A 207 -4.08 -45.46 1.24
N LEU A 208 -4.17 -44.42 0.42
CA LEU A 208 -5.42 -43.88 -0.15
C LEU A 208 -5.65 -44.33 -1.60
N ASP A 209 -5.55 -45.62 -1.88
CA ASP A 209 -5.64 -46.22 -3.24
C ASP A 209 -7.04 -46.76 -3.58
N SER A 210 -8.08 -46.31 -2.86
CA SER A 210 -9.48 -46.76 -2.95
C SER A 210 -9.74 -48.25 -2.65
N SER A 211 -8.70 -49.06 -2.41
CA SER A 211 -8.83 -50.48 -2.07
C SER A 211 -9.10 -50.72 -0.58
N ARG A 212 -8.88 -49.70 0.26
CA ARG A 212 -8.98 -49.76 1.71
C ARG A 212 -10.11 -48.88 2.22
N SER A 213 -10.86 -49.43 3.18
CA SER A 213 -11.83 -48.67 3.95
C SER A 213 -11.15 -47.85 5.05
N ILE A 214 -11.66 -46.66 5.32
CA ILE A 214 -11.17 -45.74 6.35
C ILE A 214 -12.28 -45.44 7.36
N PHE A 215 -11.94 -45.49 8.64
CA PHE A 215 -12.81 -45.04 9.72
C PHE A 215 -12.15 -43.90 10.51
N ASP A 216 -12.81 -42.76 10.58
CA ASP A 216 -12.33 -41.58 11.31
C ASP A 216 -12.94 -41.54 12.71
N TYR A 217 -12.12 -41.84 13.72
CA TYR A 217 -12.50 -41.92 15.13
C TYR A 217 -12.31 -40.54 15.76
N GLY A 218 -13.41 -39.82 15.97
CA GLY A 218 -13.44 -38.41 16.35
C GLY A 218 -13.43 -37.47 15.15
N CYS A 219 -14.30 -37.72 14.16
CA CYS A 219 -14.30 -37.00 12.89
C CYS A 219 -14.70 -35.52 12.96
N GLY A 220 -15.15 -35.03 14.13
CA GLY A 220 -15.65 -33.68 14.30
C GLY A 220 -16.75 -33.36 13.28
N ARG A 221 -16.59 -32.25 12.56
CA ARG A 221 -17.55 -31.78 11.55
C ARG A 221 -17.48 -32.53 10.20
N GLY A 222 -16.58 -33.50 10.05
CA GLY A 222 -16.54 -34.40 8.88
C GLY A 222 -15.83 -33.87 7.63
N ASP A 223 -14.91 -32.91 7.74
CA ASP A 223 -14.18 -32.34 6.58
C ASP A 223 -13.35 -33.39 5.83
N ASP A 224 -12.58 -34.21 6.55
CA ASP A 224 -11.79 -35.30 5.97
C ASP A 224 -12.68 -36.37 5.32
N ILE A 225 -13.82 -36.68 5.93
CA ILE A 225 -14.80 -37.63 5.39
C ILE A 225 -15.32 -37.13 4.04
N ARG A 226 -15.75 -35.87 3.94
CA ARG A 226 -16.24 -35.30 2.67
C ARG A 226 -15.21 -35.39 1.56
N GLY A 227 -13.97 -34.95 1.83
CA GLY A 227 -12.90 -35.00 0.84
C GLY A 227 -12.55 -36.43 0.41
N LEU A 228 -12.55 -37.39 1.33
CA LEU A 228 -12.26 -38.79 1.01
C LEU A 228 -13.41 -39.44 0.20
N GLN A 229 -14.67 -39.09 0.48
CA GLN A 229 -15.84 -39.54 -0.29
C GLN A 229 -15.80 -39.01 -1.73
N GLU A 230 -15.45 -37.73 -1.92
CA GLU A 230 -15.29 -37.13 -3.26
C GLU A 230 -14.20 -37.82 -4.09
N ASN A 231 -13.21 -38.43 -3.43
CA ASN A 231 -12.14 -39.20 -4.06
C ASN A 231 -12.47 -40.71 -4.20
N ASN A 232 -13.74 -41.10 -4.07
CA ASN A 232 -14.21 -42.49 -4.17
C ASN A 232 -13.53 -43.46 -3.19
N ILE A 233 -13.19 -42.99 -1.99
CA ILE A 233 -12.65 -43.84 -0.92
C ILE A 233 -13.79 -44.22 0.04
N GLN A 234 -13.89 -45.50 0.38
CA GLN A 234 -14.88 -45.97 1.35
C GLN A 234 -14.50 -45.44 2.73
N VAL A 235 -15.18 -44.38 3.18
CA VAL A 235 -14.90 -43.72 4.46
C VAL A 235 -16.17 -43.55 5.29
N SER A 236 -16.01 -43.59 6.59
CA SER A 236 -17.03 -43.30 7.59
C SER A 236 -16.37 -42.73 8.84
N GLY A 237 -17.13 -42.15 9.76
CA GLY A 237 -16.57 -41.69 11.01
C GLY A 237 -17.61 -41.54 12.11
N TRP A 238 -17.11 -41.42 13.32
CA TRP A 238 -17.91 -41.25 14.54
C TRP A 238 -17.31 -40.10 15.35
N ASP A 239 -18.18 -39.32 15.98
CA ASP A 239 -17.77 -38.27 16.91
C ASP A 239 -18.80 -38.22 18.05
N PRO A 240 -18.38 -38.15 19.32
CA PRO A 240 -19.29 -38.18 20.45
C PRO A 240 -20.28 -37.01 20.49
N TYR A 241 -19.99 -35.91 19.78
CA TYR A 241 -20.83 -34.72 19.74
C TYR A 241 -21.44 -34.47 18.35
N TYR A 242 -20.62 -34.49 17.31
CA TYR A 242 -21.03 -34.12 15.95
C TYR A 242 -21.65 -35.27 15.15
N ALA A 243 -21.38 -36.52 15.53
CA ALA A 243 -21.92 -37.71 14.88
C ALA A 243 -22.16 -38.85 15.88
N PRO A 244 -22.95 -38.62 16.96
CA PRO A 244 -23.12 -39.58 18.05
C PRO A 244 -23.89 -40.84 17.62
N ASP A 245 -24.80 -40.68 16.64
CA ASP A 245 -25.64 -41.75 16.13
C ASP A 245 -24.93 -42.68 15.14
N ASN A 246 -23.72 -42.31 14.67
CA ASN A 246 -22.94 -43.16 13.77
C ASN A 246 -22.39 -44.37 14.53
N GLN A 247 -22.48 -45.56 13.94
CA GLN A 247 -21.91 -46.76 14.56
C GLN A 247 -20.40 -46.81 14.37
N LYS A 248 -19.68 -47.14 15.46
CA LYS A 248 -18.25 -47.48 15.40
C LYS A 248 -18.09 -48.79 14.62
N GLN A 249 -17.40 -48.74 13.49
CA GLN A 249 -17.24 -49.90 12.60
C GLN A 249 -15.77 -50.17 12.28
N SER A 250 -15.44 -51.46 12.06
CA SER A 250 -14.09 -51.86 11.73
C SER A 250 -13.72 -51.52 10.28
N ALA A 251 -12.55 -50.92 10.09
CA ALA A 251 -12.03 -50.52 8.78
C ALA A 251 -10.59 -51.00 8.58
N ASN A 252 -10.11 -51.02 7.33
CA ASN A 252 -8.71 -51.32 7.04
C ASN A 252 -7.79 -50.33 7.76
N ILE A 253 -8.15 -49.04 7.71
CA ILE A 253 -7.41 -47.96 8.35
C ILE A 253 -8.32 -47.22 9.32
N VAL A 254 -7.86 -46.99 10.54
CA VAL A 254 -8.53 -46.09 11.50
C VAL A 254 -7.67 -44.86 11.73
N ASN A 255 -8.27 -43.68 11.59
CA ASN A 255 -7.65 -42.41 11.94
C ASN A 255 -8.11 -41.97 13.34
N LEU A 256 -7.17 -41.75 14.26
CA LEU A 256 -7.39 -41.14 15.57
C LEU A 256 -6.69 -39.76 15.57
N GLY A 257 -7.23 -38.87 14.75
CA GLY A 257 -6.63 -37.59 14.42
C GLY A 257 -6.95 -36.50 15.43
N PHE A 258 -5.97 -36.07 16.23
CA PHE A 258 -6.10 -34.98 17.20
C PHE A 258 -7.15 -35.19 18.33
N VAL A 259 -7.51 -36.44 18.61
CA VAL A 259 -8.53 -36.78 19.62
C VAL A 259 -7.94 -36.91 21.02
N ILE A 260 -6.85 -37.66 21.19
CA ILE A 260 -6.28 -37.90 22.53
C ILE A 260 -5.64 -36.65 23.14
N ASN A 261 -5.49 -35.56 22.40
CA ASN A 261 -5.05 -34.29 22.94
C ASN A 261 -6.17 -33.42 23.52
N VAL A 262 -7.45 -33.76 23.28
CA VAL A 262 -8.60 -32.98 23.80
C VAL A 262 -9.34 -33.66 24.94
N ILE A 263 -8.91 -34.86 25.33
CA ILE A 263 -9.47 -35.65 26.42
C ILE A 263 -8.61 -35.44 27.68
N GLU A 264 -9.18 -34.82 28.72
CA GLU A 264 -8.50 -34.52 29.97
C GLU A 264 -8.35 -35.73 30.90
N ASP A 265 -9.17 -36.77 30.70
CA ASP A 265 -9.08 -38.00 31.48
C ASP A 265 -8.12 -39.00 30.84
N ILE A 266 -7.15 -39.48 31.62
CA ILE A 266 -6.15 -40.41 31.10
C ILE A 266 -6.75 -41.78 30.81
N ASN A 267 -7.72 -42.25 31.61
CA ASN A 267 -8.35 -43.54 31.38
C ASN A 267 -9.19 -43.48 30.09
N GLU A 268 -9.92 -42.39 29.89
CA GLU A 268 -10.69 -42.18 28.66
C GLU A 268 -9.79 -42.04 27.42
N ARG A 269 -8.61 -41.43 27.54
CA ARG A 269 -7.60 -41.42 26.45
C ARG A 269 -7.14 -42.82 26.08
N VAL A 270 -6.88 -43.66 27.08
CA VAL A 270 -6.49 -45.05 26.88
C VAL A 270 -7.63 -45.84 26.23
N GLU A 271 -8.86 -45.66 26.70
CA GLU A 271 -10.06 -46.28 26.09
C GLU A 271 -10.26 -45.85 24.64
N ALA A 272 -10.08 -44.55 24.32
CA ALA A 272 -10.19 -44.05 22.95
C ALA A 272 -9.10 -44.64 22.04
N LEU A 273 -7.86 -44.72 22.52
CA LEU A 273 -6.74 -45.32 21.79
C LEU A 273 -6.96 -46.81 21.53
N GLN A 274 -7.31 -47.57 22.57
CA GLN A 274 -7.58 -49.01 22.47
C GLN A 274 -8.83 -49.31 21.64
N GLY A 275 -9.87 -48.48 21.77
CA GLY A 275 -11.08 -48.55 20.96
C GLY A 275 -10.79 -48.34 19.47
N ALA A 276 -10.04 -47.29 19.13
CA ALA A 276 -9.63 -47.04 17.74
C ALA A 276 -8.77 -48.18 17.18
N TYR A 277 -7.82 -48.71 17.97
CA TYR A 277 -6.99 -49.85 17.58
C TYR A 277 -7.79 -51.15 17.37
N THR A 278 -8.84 -51.37 18.17
CA THR A 278 -9.73 -52.52 18.04
C THR A 278 -10.46 -52.50 16.70
N LEU A 279 -10.86 -51.31 16.23
CA LEU A 279 -11.55 -51.12 14.96
C LEU A 279 -10.63 -51.22 13.74
N ALA A 280 -9.32 -50.99 13.91
CA ALA A 280 -8.36 -51.13 12.82
C ALA A 280 -8.16 -52.61 12.46
N LYS A 281 -8.18 -52.93 11.16
CA LYS A 281 -7.80 -54.24 10.63
C LYS A 281 -6.33 -54.28 10.21
N GLU A 282 -5.83 -53.20 9.59
CA GLU A 282 -4.44 -53.12 9.11
C GLU A 282 -3.63 -52.06 9.84
N LEU A 283 -4.14 -50.82 9.92
CA LEU A 283 -3.37 -49.66 10.37
C LEU A 283 -4.21 -48.73 11.24
N LEU A 284 -3.66 -48.31 12.39
CA LEU A 284 -4.11 -47.18 13.18
C LEU A 284 -3.17 -45.99 12.96
N VAL A 285 -3.74 -44.82 12.67
CA VAL A 285 -3.02 -43.54 12.62
C VAL A 285 -3.33 -42.75 13.88
N VAL A 286 -2.30 -42.33 14.61
CA VAL A 286 -2.44 -41.50 15.81
C VAL A 286 -1.72 -40.17 15.59
N SER A 287 -2.42 -39.05 15.78
CA SER A 287 -1.82 -37.72 15.68
C SER A 287 -2.21 -36.79 16.82
N VAL A 288 -1.26 -35.95 17.27
CA VAL A 288 -1.45 -34.99 18.37
C VAL A 288 -0.74 -33.66 18.09
N MET A 289 -1.00 -32.66 18.92
CA MET A 289 -0.22 -31.42 18.94
C MET A 289 1.07 -31.59 19.75
N LEU A 290 2.19 -31.10 19.21
CA LEU A 290 3.49 -31.17 19.86
C LEU A 290 3.74 -29.96 20.79
N ALA A 291 4.52 -30.17 21.85
CA ALA A 291 5.00 -29.09 22.70
C ALA A 291 6.06 -28.23 21.98
N ASN A 292 5.81 -26.93 21.86
CA ASN A 292 6.75 -25.91 21.38
C ASN A 292 7.01 -24.84 22.47
N GLN A 293 8.04 -24.01 22.30
CA GLN A 293 8.42 -22.98 23.29
C GLN A 293 7.33 -21.91 23.55
N TYR A 294 6.29 -21.86 22.69
CA TYR A 294 5.15 -20.95 22.77
C TYR A 294 3.84 -21.63 23.24
N SER A 295 3.86 -22.94 23.52
CA SER A 295 2.65 -23.77 23.79
C SER A 295 2.07 -23.59 25.19
N ALA A 296 2.79 -22.92 26.09
CA ALA A 296 2.43 -22.77 27.49
C ALA A 296 1.50 -21.58 27.78
N ARG A 297 0.57 -21.24 26.87
CA ARG A 297 -0.42 -20.18 27.09
C ARG A 297 -1.78 -20.80 27.44
N GLY A 298 -2.12 -20.78 28.72
CA GLY A 298 -3.38 -21.32 29.28
C GLY A 298 -3.25 -21.57 30.79
N LYS A 299 -4.34 -21.94 31.46
CA LYS A 299 -4.29 -22.36 32.87
C LYS A 299 -3.88 -23.83 32.93
N PRO A 300 -2.78 -24.21 33.62
CA PRO A 300 -2.45 -25.62 33.82
C PRO A 300 -3.63 -26.38 34.44
N PHE A 301 -4.01 -27.50 33.84
CA PHE A 301 -5.11 -28.33 34.29
C PHE A 301 -4.78 -29.80 34.03
N ARG A 302 -4.73 -30.60 35.10
CA ARG A 302 -4.22 -32.00 35.05
C ARG A 302 -2.84 -32.03 34.38
N ASP A 303 -2.68 -32.79 33.30
CA ASP A 303 -1.43 -32.93 32.54
C ASP A 303 -1.39 -32.06 31.27
N GLY A 304 -2.37 -31.19 31.07
CA GLY A 304 -2.47 -30.28 29.92
C GLY A 304 -2.84 -28.86 30.31
N MET A 305 -3.44 -28.13 29.37
CA MET A 305 -3.76 -26.70 29.51
C MET A 305 -5.25 -26.46 29.23
N LEU A 306 -5.91 -25.65 30.06
CA LEU A 306 -7.23 -25.08 29.77
C LEU A 306 -7.07 -23.75 29.02
N THR A 307 -7.75 -23.65 27.88
CA THR A 307 -7.82 -22.42 27.09
C THR A 307 -8.84 -21.42 27.68
N SER A 308 -8.79 -20.17 27.24
CA SER A 308 -9.80 -19.14 27.55
C SER A 308 -11.20 -19.47 27.02
N ARG A 309 -11.36 -20.53 26.21
CA ARG A 309 -12.65 -21.02 25.72
C ARG A 309 -13.18 -22.21 26.51
N GLY A 310 -12.53 -22.57 27.63
CA GLY A 310 -12.94 -23.72 28.45
C GLY A 310 -12.65 -25.08 27.82
N THR A 311 -11.73 -25.15 26.85
CA THR A 311 -11.31 -26.40 26.21
C THR A 311 -10.00 -26.91 26.80
N PHE A 312 -9.84 -28.23 26.93
CA PHE A 312 -8.61 -28.88 27.36
C PHE A 312 -7.72 -29.22 26.16
N GLN A 313 -6.41 -29.02 26.31
CA GLN A 313 -5.41 -29.39 25.30
C GLN A 313 -4.15 -29.97 25.97
N LYS A 314 -3.82 -31.23 25.65
CA LYS A 314 -2.54 -31.88 25.98
C LYS A 314 -1.55 -31.73 24.83
N TYR A 315 -0.37 -31.21 25.13
CA TYR A 315 0.76 -31.19 24.21
C TYR A 315 1.71 -32.34 24.54
N TYR A 316 2.13 -33.09 23.53
CA TYR A 316 3.04 -34.22 23.69
C TYR A 316 4.43 -33.88 23.15
N THR A 317 5.47 -34.45 23.75
CA THR A 317 6.75 -34.59 23.03
C THR A 317 6.70 -35.81 22.11
N PRO A 318 7.52 -35.88 21.03
CA PRO A 318 7.54 -37.06 20.16
C PRO A 318 7.86 -38.36 20.90
N ASN A 319 8.72 -38.30 21.91
CA ASN A 319 9.09 -39.47 22.73
C ASN A 319 7.97 -39.86 23.70
N GLU A 320 7.31 -38.88 24.31
CA GLU A 320 6.16 -39.12 25.21
C GLU A 320 4.99 -39.77 24.49
N LEU A 321 4.66 -39.30 23.27
CA LEU A 321 3.61 -39.90 22.46
C LEU A 321 3.95 -41.35 22.06
N LYS A 322 5.20 -41.60 21.66
CA LYS A 322 5.68 -42.95 21.32
C LYS A 322 5.48 -43.90 22.51
N ILE A 323 5.96 -43.50 23.69
CA ILE A 323 5.84 -44.29 24.92
C ILE A 323 4.36 -44.55 25.27
N PHE A 324 3.51 -43.53 25.19
CA PHE A 324 2.08 -43.66 25.49
C PHE A 324 1.39 -44.68 24.57
N ILE A 325 1.67 -44.62 23.26
CA ILE A 325 1.09 -45.56 22.29
C ILE A 325 1.56 -46.99 22.57
N GLU A 326 2.87 -47.19 22.70
CA GLU A 326 3.47 -48.53 22.83
C GLU A 326 3.09 -49.21 24.15
N GLN A 327 3.00 -48.45 25.25
CA GLN A 327 2.61 -48.99 26.56
C GLN A 327 1.16 -49.46 26.61
N HIS A 328 0.25 -48.77 25.92
CA HIS A 328 -1.19 -49.06 26.01
C HIS A 328 -1.73 -49.97 24.90
N LEU A 329 -1.00 -50.10 23.79
CA LEU A 329 -1.33 -51.03 22.70
C LEU A 329 -0.45 -52.28 22.68
N ASN A 330 0.70 -52.28 23.37
CA ASN A 330 1.69 -53.36 23.34
C ASN A 330 2.15 -53.71 21.90
N GLU A 331 2.26 -52.68 21.07
CA GLU A 331 2.62 -52.76 19.65
C GLU A 331 3.62 -51.65 19.31
N GLU A 332 4.53 -51.90 18.37
CA GLU A 332 5.52 -50.91 17.95
C GLU A 332 4.85 -49.76 17.19
N SER A 333 5.25 -48.52 17.52
CA SER A 333 4.74 -47.33 16.86
C SER A 333 5.80 -46.71 15.95
N ILE A 334 5.43 -46.50 14.68
CA ILE A 334 6.36 -46.03 13.66
C ILE A 334 6.13 -44.52 13.38
N PRO A 335 7.09 -43.63 13.67
CA PRO A 335 6.94 -42.20 13.40
C PRO A 335 6.99 -41.94 11.88
N VAL A 336 6.01 -41.19 11.36
CA VAL A 336 5.91 -40.85 9.93
C VAL A 336 5.98 -39.35 9.65
N ALA A 337 5.68 -38.53 10.65
CA ALA A 337 5.89 -37.08 10.68
C ALA A 337 5.95 -36.59 12.14
N PRO A 338 6.42 -35.36 12.44
CA PRO A 338 6.35 -34.82 13.79
C PRO A 338 4.91 -34.87 14.35
N GLY A 339 4.71 -35.60 15.45
CA GLY A 339 3.40 -35.76 16.09
C GLY A 339 2.43 -36.71 15.38
N ILE A 340 2.89 -37.52 14.40
CA ILE A 340 2.06 -38.52 13.69
C ILE A 340 2.75 -39.89 13.68
N PHE A 341 2.05 -40.91 14.16
CA PHE A 341 2.53 -42.29 14.28
C PHE A 341 1.58 -43.26 13.58
N PHE A 342 2.17 -44.27 12.94
CA PHE A 342 1.47 -45.42 12.38
C PHE A 342 1.68 -46.63 13.30
N VAL A 343 0.59 -47.30 13.65
CA VAL A 343 0.60 -48.54 14.45
C VAL A 343 -0.05 -49.62 13.61
N PHE A 344 0.76 -50.56 13.12
CA PHE A 344 0.29 -51.63 12.25
C PHE A 344 -0.20 -52.82 13.07
N LYS A 345 -1.43 -53.24 12.79
CA LYS A 345 -2.02 -54.47 13.32
C LYS A 345 -1.74 -55.65 12.40
N ASP A 346 -1.74 -55.41 11.09
CA ASP A 346 -1.31 -56.38 10.10
C ASP A 346 0.20 -56.29 9.87
N LYS A 347 0.93 -57.32 10.31
CA LYS A 347 2.38 -57.40 10.20
C LYS A 347 2.86 -57.54 8.76
N ASP A 348 2.05 -58.05 7.84
CA ASP A 348 2.39 -58.09 6.42
C ASP A 348 2.33 -56.69 5.80
N THR A 349 1.36 -55.87 6.21
CA THR A 349 1.29 -54.46 5.83
C THR A 349 2.41 -53.65 6.48
N GLU A 350 2.78 -53.94 7.73
CA GLU A 350 3.94 -53.33 8.40
C GLU A 350 5.24 -53.61 7.65
N GLN A 351 5.50 -54.87 7.30
CA GLN A 351 6.68 -55.26 6.54
C GLN A 351 6.68 -54.63 5.14
N ARG A 352 5.54 -54.62 4.43
CA ARG A 352 5.43 -53.92 3.14
C ARG A 352 5.70 -52.43 3.28
N PHE A 353 5.21 -51.80 4.34
CA PHE A 353 5.45 -50.39 4.64
C PHE A 353 6.93 -50.12 4.95
N LEU A 354 7.56 -50.90 5.83
CA LEU A 354 8.98 -50.78 6.17
C LEU A 354 9.89 -51.08 4.98
N VAL A 355 9.54 -52.06 4.15
CA VAL A 355 10.23 -52.36 2.89
C VAL A 355 10.05 -51.22 1.89
N ASN A 356 8.85 -50.66 1.72
CA ASN A 356 8.62 -49.53 0.82
C ASN A 356 9.25 -48.21 1.33
N ARG A 357 9.35 -48.03 2.65
CA ARG A 357 10.05 -46.93 3.33
C ARG A 357 11.57 -47.04 3.19
N SER A 358 12.11 -48.26 3.18
CA SER A 358 13.54 -48.59 3.04
C SER A 358 13.95 -48.84 1.58
N ARG A 359 12.98 -49.04 0.67
CA ARG A 359 13.20 -49.12 -0.76
C ARG A 359 13.61 -47.73 -1.24
N SER A 360 14.92 -47.57 -1.41
CA SER A 360 15.46 -46.53 -2.27
C SER A 360 14.69 -46.55 -3.59
N ARG A 361 13.98 -45.45 -3.87
CA ARG A 361 13.37 -45.11 -5.16
C ARG A 361 14.42 -45.09 -6.31
N SER A 362 15.67 -45.52 -6.11
CA SER A 362 16.73 -45.53 -7.12
C SER A 362 16.75 -46.74 -8.06
N ASN A 363 16.06 -47.86 -7.79
CA ASN A 363 16.24 -49.08 -8.62
C ASN A 363 15.17 -49.33 -9.69
N LEU A 364 13.92 -48.86 -9.52
CA LEU A 364 12.86 -49.02 -10.54
C LEU A 364 12.85 -47.90 -11.59
N LEU A 365 13.41 -46.72 -11.26
CA LEU A 365 13.70 -45.66 -12.24
C LEU A 365 14.83 -46.04 -13.22
N ARG A 366 15.66 -47.04 -12.89
CA ARG A 366 16.83 -47.42 -13.69
C ARG A 366 16.52 -48.22 -14.96
N ALA A 367 15.34 -48.82 -15.05
CA ALA A 367 14.90 -49.59 -16.22
C ALA A 367 14.14 -48.73 -17.25
N ALA A 368 13.40 -47.70 -16.80
CA ALA A 368 12.74 -46.74 -17.69
C ALA A 368 13.60 -45.50 -17.99
N SER A 369 14.79 -45.37 -17.38
CA SER A 369 15.71 -44.25 -17.61
C SER A 369 17.14 -44.66 -18.01
N GLN A 370 17.24 -45.72 -18.84
CA GLN A 370 18.19 -45.67 -19.98
C GLN A 370 17.94 -44.45 -20.89
N ALA A 371 16.89 -43.65 -20.63
CA ALA A 371 16.91 -42.21 -20.79
C ALA A 371 16.50 -41.48 -19.47
N ARG A 372 17.48 -40.99 -18.69
CA ARG A 372 17.43 -39.88 -17.68
C ARG A 372 18.12 -40.23 -16.35
N ARG A 373 19.32 -39.65 -16.18
CA ARG A 373 20.09 -39.55 -14.92
C ARG A 373 19.32 -38.73 -13.89
N THR A 374 19.21 -39.19 -12.64
CA THR A 374 18.96 -38.31 -11.48
C THR A 374 20.19 -37.43 -11.24
N PRO A 375 20.04 -36.11 -10.99
CA PRO A 375 21.17 -35.19 -10.88
C PRO A 375 22.00 -35.50 -9.63
N GLN A 376 23.32 -35.49 -9.73
CA GLN A 376 24.15 -35.18 -8.56
C GLN A 376 23.77 -33.78 -8.08
N PRO A 377 23.80 -33.48 -6.76
CA PRO A 377 23.60 -32.13 -6.31
C PRO A 377 24.59 -31.26 -7.05
N THR A 378 24.03 -30.33 -7.81
CA THR A 378 24.81 -29.48 -8.69
C THR A 378 25.86 -28.76 -7.86
N ARG A 379 26.93 -28.31 -8.50
CA ARG A 379 27.90 -27.42 -7.83
C ARG A 379 27.16 -26.24 -7.16
N ALA A 380 26.11 -25.74 -7.81
CA ALA A 380 25.21 -24.73 -7.27
C ALA A 380 24.52 -25.17 -5.95
N GLU A 381 23.93 -26.37 -5.88
CA GLU A 381 23.30 -26.86 -4.64
C GLU A 381 24.29 -27.01 -3.47
N LYS A 382 25.54 -27.43 -3.75
CA LYS A 382 26.60 -27.50 -2.74
C LYS A 382 27.06 -26.12 -2.30
N ASP A 383 27.21 -25.19 -3.24
CA ASP A 383 27.59 -23.83 -2.96
C ASP A 383 26.47 -23.10 -2.18
N SER A 384 25.19 -23.32 -2.49
CA SER A 384 24.06 -22.79 -1.74
C SER A 384 23.99 -23.34 -0.31
N ALA A 385 24.20 -24.65 -0.11
CA ALA A 385 24.25 -25.23 1.24
C ALA A 385 25.42 -24.66 2.07
N ARG A 386 26.59 -24.50 1.44
CA ARG A 386 27.77 -23.90 2.09
C ARG A 386 27.57 -22.42 2.41
N TYR A 387 26.87 -21.68 1.54
CA TYR A 387 26.49 -20.30 1.81
C TYR A 387 25.54 -20.21 3.01
N ALA A 388 24.49 -21.05 3.04
CA ALA A 388 23.52 -21.08 4.12
C ALA A 388 24.15 -21.40 5.49
N GLU A 389 25.08 -22.37 5.53
CA GLU A 389 25.83 -22.72 6.74
C GLU A 389 26.70 -21.57 7.27
N ASN A 390 27.20 -20.71 6.38
CA ASN A 390 28.11 -19.60 6.70
C ASN A 390 27.48 -18.22 6.47
N GLN A 391 26.15 -18.11 6.48
CA GLN A 391 25.45 -16.93 6.00
C GLN A 391 25.87 -15.65 6.72
N ILE A 392 25.81 -15.64 8.06
CA ILE A 392 26.17 -14.45 8.87
C ILE A 392 27.63 -14.02 8.62
N LEU A 393 28.53 -15.00 8.54
CA LEU A 393 29.96 -14.80 8.29
C LEU A 393 30.21 -14.17 6.92
N LEU A 394 29.57 -14.71 5.89
CA LEU A 394 29.68 -14.27 4.51
C LEU A 394 28.97 -12.93 4.25
N ASP A 395 27.81 -12.70 4.87
CA ASP A 395 27.06 -11.46 4.77
C ASP A 395 27.83 -10.29 5.42
N THR A 396 28.50 -10.54 6.55
CA THR A 396 29.39 -9.54 7.18
C THR A 396 30.55 -9.18 6.25
N LEU A 397 31.24 -10.18 5.68
CA LEU A 397 32.34 -9.93 4.73
C LEU A 397 31.85 -9.22 3.47
N TRP A 398 30.64 -9.56 2.99
CA TRP A 398 30.01 -8.93 1.85
C TRP A 398 29.72 -7.45 2.12
N GLN A 399 29.15 -7.09 3.26
CA GLN A 399 28.93 -5.69 3.65
C GLN A 399 30.25 -4.91 3.71
N GLN A 400 31.29 -5.47 4.33
CA GLN A 400 32.61 -4.83 4.36
C GLN A 400 33.19 -4.64 2.94
N TRP A 401 32.99 -5.59 2.03
CA TRP A 401 33.41 -5.43 0.64
C TRP A 401 32.64 -4.31 -0.07
N LEU A 402 31.32 -4.22 0.13
CA LEU A 402 30.50 -3.14 -0.42
C LEU A 402 30.91 -1.76 0.12
N GLU A 403 31.13 -1.63 1.42
CA GLU A 403 31.59 -0.38 2.04
C GLU A 403 32.96 0.08 1.49
N LEU A 404 33.86 -0.87 1.24
CA LEU A 404 35.18 -0.60 0.70
C LEU A 404 35.18 -0.31 -0.79
N GLY A 405 34.20 -0.79 -1.57
CA GLY A 405 34.18 -0.71 -3.04
C GLY A 405 35.34 -1.44 -3.75
N ARG A 406 36.19 -2.15 -3.00
CA ARG A 406 37.33 -2.94 -3.48
C ARG A 406 37.50 -4.16 -2.59
N GLU A 407 38.29 -5.14 -3.05
CA GLU A 407 38.57 -6.32 -2.22
C GLU A 407 39.18 -5.92 -0.86
N PRO A 408 38.62 -6.41 0.26
CA PRO A 408 39.14 -6.13 1.59
C PRO A 408 40.56 -6.70 1.78
N ASP A 409 41.42 -5.92 2.45
CA ASP A 409 42.69 -6.44 2.97
C ASP A 409 42.45 -7.27 4.24
N LYS A 410 43.38 -8.17 4.57
CA LYS A 410 43.33 -8.96 5.81
C LYS A 410 43.20 -8.08 7.06
N SER A 411 43.81 -6.90 7.08
CA SER A 411 43.71 -5.97 8.22
C SER A 411 42.34 -5.29 8.34
N GLU A 412 41.51 -5.35 7.30
CA GLU A 412 40.21 -4.67 7.21
C GLU A 412 39.03 -5.64 7.47
N VAL A 413 39.28 -6.96 7.46
CA VAL A 413 38.26 -7.99 7.68
C VAL A 413 38.08 -8.27 9.18
N SER A 414 36.91 -7.93 9.70
CA SER A 414 36.58 -8.04 11.13
C SER A 414 36.50 -9.49 11.63
N ASN A 415 36.06 -10.41 10.77
CA ASN A 415 35.83 -11.82 11.06
C ASN A 415 36.87 -12.74 10.37
N LEU A 416 38.09 -12.25 10.18
CA LEU A 416 39.14 -12.96 9.43
C LEU A 416 39.44 -14.38 9.97
N PRO A 417 39.56 -14.61 11.29
CA PRO A 417 39.84 -15.96 11.82
C PRO A 417 38.79 -16.99 11.38
N GLN A 418 37.51 -16.63 11.46
CA GLN A 418 36.38 -17.48 11.08
C GLN A 418 36.35 -17.73 9.57
N ILE A 419 36.70 -16.72 8.77
CA ILE A 419 36.85 -16.87 7.32
C ILE A 419 37.98 -17.86 6.97
N LEU A 420 39.11 -17.78 7.67
CA LEU A 420 40.24 -18.68 7.47
C LEU A 420 39.88 -20.12 7.87
N GLU A 421 39.11 -20.31 8.94
CA GLU A 421 38.63 -21.64 9.36
C GLU A 421 37.69 -22.26 8.33
N ALA A 422 36.69 -21.52 7.84
CA ALA A 422 35.66 -22.04 6.94
C ALA A 422 36.11 -22.17 5.47
N PHE A 423 37.03 -21.31 5.00
CA PHE A 423 37.43 -21.23 3.58
C PHE A 423 38.93 -21.43 3.34
N GLY A 424 39.76 -21.47 4.39
CA GLY A 424 41.22 -21.65 4.32
C GLY A 424 42.01 -20.40 3.94
N SER A 425 41.42 -19.47 3.18
CA SER A 425 42.03 -18.18 2.87
C SER A 425 41.00 -17.12 2.47
N LEU A 426 41.30 -15.85 2.75
CA LEU A 426 40.45 -14.72 2.34
C LEU A 426 40.17 -14.68 0.82
N PRO A 427 41.16 -14.86 -0.08
CA PRO A 427 40.88 -14.88 -1.53
C PRO A 427 39.94 -16.01 -1.97
N LYS A 428 39.94 -17.16 -1.26
CA LYS A 428 38.99 -18.25 -1.54
C LYS A 428 37.57 -17.87 -1.13
N ALA A 429 37.41 -17.21 0.02
CA ALA A 429 36.12 -16.71 0.49
C ALA A 429 35.56 -15.62 -0.44
N LEU A 430 36.37 -14.64 -0.84
CA LEU A 430 35.96 -13.58 -1.77
C LEU A 430 35.55 -14.15 -3.14
N ARG A 431 36.32 -15.10 -3.68
CA ARG A 431 35.95 -15.79 -4.94
C ARG A 431 34.66 -16.59 -4.82
N PHE A 432 34.43 -17.21 -3.66
CA PHE A 432 33.18 -17.90 -3.38
C PHE A 432 32.01 -16.91 -3.31
N LEU A 433 32.13 -15.82 -2.55
CA LEU A 433 31.13 -14.75 -2.47
C LEU A 433 30.78 -14.18 -3.85
N ARG A 434 31.79 -13.88 -4.65
CA ARG A 434 31.61 -13.38 -6.02
C ARG A 434 30.84 -14.35 -6.92
N SER A 435 30.93 -15.66 -6.67
CA SER A 435 30.13 -16.66 -7.41
C SER A 435 28.67 -16.75 -6.95
N GLN A 436 28.33 -16.20 -5.78
CA GLN A 436 27.00 -16.27 -5.18
C GLN A 436 26.24 -14.94 -5.23
N LYS A 437 26.96 -13.82 -5.40
CA LYS A 437 26.41 -12.45 -5.44
C LYS A 437 26.53 -11.86 -6.84
N ASP A 438 25.79 -10.79 -7.08
CA ASP A 438 25.80 -10.08 -8.36
C ASP A 438 27.02 -9.14 -8.46
N GLU A 439 27.81 -9.31 -9.53
CA GLU A 439 28.97 -8.46 -9.83
C GLU A 439 28.57 -7.01 -10.10
N ALA A 440 27.36 -6.76 -10.61
CA ALA A 440 26.85 -5.41 -10.86
C ALA A 440 26.79 -4.58 -9.56
N ILE A 441 26.48 -5.22 -8.43
CA ILE A 441 26.43 -4.56 -7.11
C ILE A 441 27.85 -4.16 -6.67
N LEU A 442 28.86 -5.01 -6.91
CA LEU A 442 30.26 -4.69 -6.60
C LEU A 442 30.77 -3.51 -7.44
N GLU A 443 30.41 -3.46 -8.73
CA GLU A 443 30.81 -2.35 -9.59
C GLU A 443 30.14 -1.03 -9.19
N THR A 444 28.86 -1.08 -8.80
CA THR A 444 28.18 0.10 -8.22
C THR A 444 28.85 0.57 -6.93
N ALA A 445 29.17 -0.35 -6.01
CA ALA A 445 29.87 -0.03 -4.77
C ALA A 445 31.28 0.56 -5.04
N ARG A 446 32.02 -0.02 -5.99
CA ARG A 446 33.32 0.48 -6.46
C ARG A 446 33.20 1.93 -6.92
N LYS A 447 32.21 2.22 -7.77
CA LYS A 447 31.99 3.55 -8.31
C LYS A 447 31.59 4.56 -7.24
N LEU A 448 30.65 4.21 -6.35
CA LEU A 448 30.23 5.09 -5.25
C LEU A 448 31.40 5.45 -4.35
N ARG A 449 32.25 4.46 -4.00
CA ARG A 449 33.44 4.71 -3.19
C ARG A 449 34.47 5.58 -3.90
N GLN A 450 34.69 5.35 -5.19
CA GLN A 450 35.57 6.18 -6.01
C GLN A 450 35.08 7.63 -6.07
N ASP A 451 33.77 7.82 -6.27
CA ASP A 451 33.09 9.10 -6.28
C ASP A 451 33.22 9.84 -4.94
N ASP A 452 33.06 9.14 -3.81
CA ASP A 452 33.27 9.71 -2.47
C ASP A 452 34.69 10.26 -2.28
N LEU A 453 35.70 9.51 -2.75
CA LEU A 453 37.10 9.92 -2.65
C LEU A 453 37.39 11.12 -3.56
N LEU A 454 36.80 11.17 -4.76
CA LEU A 454 36.91 12.32 -5.65
C LEU A 454 36.33 13.58 -5.00
N VAL A 455 35.15 13.48 -4.40
CA VAL A 455 34.52 14.59 -3.66
C VAL A 455 35.41 15.03 -2.50
N TYR A 456 35.92 14.08 -1.70
CA TYR A 456 36.83 14.37 -0.60
C TYR A 456 38.08 15.14 -1.05
N PHE A 457 38.77 14.68 -2.09
CA PHE A 457 39.96 15.35 -2.58
C PHE A 457 39.66 16.72 -3.19
N ALA A 458 38.55 16.86 -3.92
CA ALA A 458 38.14 18.12 -4.53
C ALA A 458 37.84 19.18 -3.46
N LEU A 459 37.12 18.81 -2.40
CA LEU A 459 36.82 19.73 -1.28
C LEU A 459 38.08 20.07 -0.46
N ALA A 460 38.97 19.10 -0.22
CA ALA A 460 40.24 19.36 0.43
C ALA A 460 41.12 20.37 -0.35
N MET A 461 41.10 20.29 -1.69
CA MET A 461 41.75 21.27 -2.57
C MET A 461 41.10 22.65 -2.47
N PHE A 462 39.76 22.72 -2.53
CA PHE A 462 39.01 23.97 -2.43
C PHE A 462 39.29 24.72 -1.12
N GLU A 463 39.30 24.00 0.00
CA GLU A 463 39.62 24.51 1.33
C GLU A 463 41.12 24.82 1.55
N LYS A 464 41.97 24.55 0.55
CA LYS A 464 43.44 24.70 0.62
C LYS A 464 44.06 23.96 1.81
N ARG A 465 43.53 22.77 2.14
CA ARG A 465 44.10 21.92 3.21
C ARG A 465 45.52 21.51 2.84
N LYS A 466 46.42 21.51 3.82
CA LYS A 466 47.79 21.03 3.62
C LYS A 466 47.75 19.51 3.38
N PRO A 467 48.44 18.99 2.35
CA PRO A 467 48.55 17.54 2.14
C PRO A 467 49.16 16.86 3.38
N TYR A 468 48.60 15.72 3.76
CA TYR A 468 49.13 14.93 4.86
C TYR A 468 50.49 14.32 4.46
N ARG A 469 51.48 14.40 5.36
CA ARG A 469 52.79 13.73 5.16
C ARG A 469 52.68 12.20 5.24
N HIS A 470 51.69 11.71 5.98
CA HIS A 470 51.39 10.30 6.13
C HIS A 470 49.88 10.10 5.94
N LEU A 471 49.49 9.35 4.91
CA LEU A 471 48.10 8.94 4.69
C LEU A 471 47.83 7.66 5.48
N GLU A 472 46.62 7.50 6.01
CA GLU A 472 46.20 6.25 6.64
C GLU A 472 46.32 5.07 5.66
N SER A 473 46.70 3.88 6.15
CA SER A 473 46.89 2.69 5.30
C SER A 473 45.64 2.30 4.52
N HIS A 474 44.45 2.54 5.08
CA HIS A 474 43.18 2.33 4.40
C HIS A 474 43.06 3.22 3.15
N LEU A 475 43.24 4.53 3.33
CA LEU A 475 43.18 5.50 2.24
C LEU A 475 44.27 5.25 1.18
N GLN A 476 45.47 4.80 1.56
CA GLN A 476 46.51 4.41 0.60
C GLN A 476 46.07 3.26 -0.31
N ARG A 477 45.39 2.25 0.25
CA ARG A 477 44.85 1.12 -0.53
C ARG A 477 43.71 1.56 -1.44
N ASP A 478 42.82 2.42 -0.95
CA ASP A 478 41.74 3.02 -1.75
C ASP A 478 42.32 3.76 -2.97
N ILE A 479 43.29 4.64 -2.76
CA ILE A 479 43.93 5.40 -3.84
C ILE A 479 44.55 4.47 -4.88
N ARG A 480 45.28 3.44 -4.44
CA ARG A 480 45.89 2.47 -5.34
C ARG A 480 44.84 1.69 -6.14
N ALA A 481 43.73 1.31 -5.53
CA ALA A 481 42.70 0.49 -6.17
C ALA A 481 41.83 1.27 -7.18
N PHE A 482 41.58 2.55 -6.91
CA PHE A 482 40.65 3.37 -7.70
C PHE A 482 41.34 4.33 -8.68
N PHE A 483 42.54 4.82 -8.34
CA PHE A 483 43.25 5.86 -9.11
C PHE A 483 44.68 5.48 -9.49
N ALA A 484 45.14 4.27 -9.15
CA ALA A 484 46.53 3.80 -9.24
C ALA A 484 47.52 4.53 -8.30
N ASP A 485 47.53 5.86 -8.29
CA ASP A 485 48.40 6.69 -7.45
C ASP A 485 47.74 7.99 -6.98
N TYR A 486 48.41 8.68 -6.04
CA TYR A 486 47.91 9.91 -5.42
C TYR A 486 47.83 11.07 -6.42
N GLU A 487 48.77 11.16 -7.37
CA GLU A 487 48.82 12.25 -8.34
C GLU A 487 47.63 12.19 -9.29
N THR A 488 47.30 10.99 -9.78
CA THR A 488 46.13 10.73 -10.62
C THR A 488 44.83 11.05 -9.88
N ALA A 489 44.72 10.67 -8.59
CA ALA A 489 43.56 11.02 -7.77
C ALA A 489 43.39 12.55 -7.62
N GLN A 490 44.49 13.27 -7.38
CA GLN A 490 44.49 14.73 -7.28
C GLN A 490 44.13 15.40 -8.62
N LEU A 491 44.64 14.88 -9.74
CA LEU A 491 44.32 15.40 -11.07
C LEU A 491 42.83 15.25 -11.37
N ALA A 492 42.26 14.06 -11.16
CA ALA A 492 40.84 13.79 -11.37
C ALA A 492 39.94 14.64 -10.46
N ALA A 493 40.31 14.80 -9.18
CA ALA A 493 39.59 15.66 -8.25
C ALA A 493 39.65 17.14 -8.64
N ARG A 494 40.80 17.61 -9.16
CA ARG A 494 40.96 18.96 -9.68
C ARG A 494 40.06 19.20 -10.89
N GLU A 495 40.03 18.26 -11.83
CA GLU A 495 39.14 18.32 -13.00
C GLU A 495 37.67 18.41 -12.56
N LEU A 496 37.24 17.54 -11.63
CA LEU A 496 35.89 17.58 -11.06
C LEU A 496 35.57 18.92 -10.39
N LEU A 497 36.52 19.50 -9.65
CA LEU A 497 36.35 20.81 -9.01
C LEU A 497 36.15 21.92 -10.05
N PHE A 498 36.87 21.91 -11.17
CA PHE A 498 36.67 22.88 -12.25
C PHE A 498 35.32 22.70 -12.95
N GLN A 499 34.82 21.46 -13.08
CA GLN A 499 33.52 21.17 -13.70
C GLN A 499 32.35 21.90 -13.01
N ILE A 500 32.45 22.25 -11.72
CA ILE A 500 31.36 22.95 -11.02
C ILE A 500 31.11 24.37 -11.57
N SER A 501 32.10 24.94 -12.27
CA SER A 501 32.00 26.26 -12.90
C SER A 501 31.31 26.25 -14.27
N HIS A 502 30.94 25.06 -14.78
CA HIS A 502 30.33 24.83 -16.08
C HIS A 502 28.81 24.61 -15.94
N PRO A 503 27.96 25.62 -16.24
CA PRO A 503 26.51 25.51 -16.06
C PRO A 503 25.87 24.35 -16.84
N GLU A 504 26.42 24.00 -17.99
CA GLU A 504 25.99 22.88 -18.83
C GLU A 504 26.18 21.52 -18.14
N LEU A 505 27.28 21.33 -17.42
CA LEU A 505 27.54 20.10 -16.67
C LEU A 505 26.66 20.02 -15.42
N ILE A 506 26.44 21.17 -14.76
CA ILE A 506 25.51 21.27 -13.63
C ILE A 506 24.07 20.97 -14.08
N ASP A 507 23.62 21.51 -15.21
CA ASP A 507 22.28 21.24 -15.75
C ASP A 507 22.10 19.75 -16.06
N ALA A 508 23.06 19.14 -16.76
CA ALA A 508 23.03 17.72 -17.10
C ALA A 508 22.99 16.84 -15.83
N ALA A 509 23.80 17.16 -14.83
CA ALA A 509 23.80 16.45 -13.55
C ALA A 509 22.48 16.63 -12.78
N CYS A 510 21.89 17.82 -12.81
CA CYS A 510 20.60 18.10 -12.19
C CYS A 510 19.45 17.32 -12.86
N ARG A 511 19.44 17.25 -14.20
CA ARG A 511 18.46 16.44 -14.96
C ARG A 511 18.60 14.96 -14.61
N ARG A 512 19.83 14.44 -14.57
CA ARG A 512 20.11 13.06 -14.17
C ARG A 512 19.61 12.78 -12.76
N ALA A 513 20.00 13.60 -11.79
CA ALA A 513 19.58 13.46 -10.39
C ALA A 513 18.05 13.43 -10.26
N THR A 514 17.34 14.30 -10.98
CA THR A 514 15.86 14.32 -10.98
C THR A 514 15.27 13.04 -11.56
N SER A 515 15.85 12.52 -12.65
CA SER A 515 15.42 11.27 -13.27
C SER A 515 15.65 10.05 -12.37
N GLU A 516 16.64 10.12 -11.47
CA GLU A 516 16.92 9.11 -10.43
C GLU A 516 16.16 9.39 -9.11
N GLY A 517 15.40 10.48 -9.07
CA GLY A 517 14.52 10.80 -7.97
C GLY A 517 15.04 11.64 -6.84
N LEU A 518 16.04 12.44 -7.15
CA LEU A 518 16.74 13.30 -6.21
C LEU A 518 16.31 14.75 -6.42
N GLY A 519 15.10 15.06 -5.94
CA GLY A 519 14.56 16.41 -5.88
C GLY A 519 13.76 16.87 -7.11
N TRP A 520 13.49 18.18 -7.11
CA TRP A 520 12.67 18.88 -8.08
C TRP A 520 13.50 19.81 -8.97
N TYR A 521 13.50 19.52 -10.26
CA TYR A 521 14.18 20.32 -11.28
C TYR A 521 13.25 21.31 -11.96
N VAL A 522 13.72 22.55 -12.03
CA VAL A 522 13.12 23.63 -12.82
C VAL A 522 14.07 23.91 -13.98
N GLU A 523 13.56 23.75 -15.19
CA GLU A 523 14.36 23.75 -16.41
C GLU A 523 15.21 25.01 -16.57
N GLY A 524 16.52 24.83 -16.71
CA GLY A 524 17.50 25.91 -16.87
C GLY A 524 17.69 26.81 -15.65
N GLU A 525 16.99 26.55 -14.55
CA GLU A 525 17.02 27.38 -13.35
C GLU A 525 17.70 26.70 -12.16
N SER A 526 17.13 25.60 -11.66
CA SER A 526 17.57 25.03 -10.39
C SER A 526 17.17 23.57 -10.16
N LEU A 527 17.92 22.90 -9.28
CA LEU A 527 17.52 21.67 -8.62
C LEU A 527 17.29 21.96 -7.12
N GLN A 528 16.19 21.48 -6.57
CA GLN A 528 15.82 21.63 -5.17
C GLN A 528 15.55 20.27 -4.54
N LEU A 529 16.16 19.97 -3.39
CA LEU A 529 16.02 18.66 -2.75
C LEU A 529 16.25 18.71 -1.25
N HIS A 530 15.75 17.71 -0.52
CA HIS A 530 16.06 17.51 0.88
C HIS A 530 17.56 17.27 1.10
N SER A 531 18.14 17.87 2.15
CA SER A 531 19.57 17.79 2.46
C SER A 531 20.09 16.36 2.63
N GLY A 532 19.26 15.46 3.18
CA GLY A 532 19.59 14.04 3.32
C GLY A 532 19.78 13.27 2.00
N LEU A 533 19.43 13.88 0.85
CA LEU A 533 19.63 13.27 -0.47
C LEU A 533 20.95 13.70 -1.13
N VAL A 534 21.71 14.61 -0.52
CA VAL A 534 22.94 15.17 -1.11
C VAL A 534 23.97 14.08 -1.40
N GLU A 535 24.12 13.08 -0.55
CA GLU A 535 25.10 12.00 -0.71
C GLU A 535 24.82 11.12 -1.94
N ARG A 536 23.56 11.06 -2.39
CA ARG A 536 23.13 10.31 -3.58
C ARG A 536 23.36 11.08 -4.89
N LEU A 537 23.66 12.37 -4.82
CA LEU A 537 23.84 13.19 -6.01
C LEU A 537 25.11 12.83 -6.79
N PRO A 538 25.16 13.11 -8.11
CA PRO A 538 26.40 13.05 -8.88
C PRO A 538 27.54 13.83 -8.22
N PRO A 539 28.81 13.37 -8.34
CA PRO A 539 29.96 13.98 -7.67
C PRO A 539 30.10 15.48 -7.91
N VAL A 540 29.82 15.95 -9.13
CA VAL A 540 29.91 17.37 -9.48
C VAL A 540 28.95 18.25 -8.66
N LEU A 541 27.75 17.75 -8.36
CA LEU A 541 26.77 18.46 -7.53
C LEU A 541 27.14 18.37 -6.04
N ARG A 542 27.69 17.23 -5.59
CA ARG A 542 28.22 17.08 -4.22
C ARG A 542 29.37 18.05 -3.95
N VAL A 543 30.29 18.21 -4.91
CA VAL A 543 31.37 19.21 -4.83
C VAL A 543 30.78 20.63 -4.87
N TYR A 544 29.83 20.92 -5.76
CA TYR A 544 29.16 22.23 -5.81
C TYR A 544 28.55 22.60 -4.44
N ILE A 545 27.83 21.68 -3.82
CA ILE A 545 27.21 21.85 -2.50
C ILE A 545 28.29 21.98 -1.41
N GLY A 546 29.29 21.10 -1.40
CA GLY A 546 30.38 21.10 -0.42
C GLY A 546 31.23 22.36 -0.45
N CYS A 547 31.47 22.95 -1.64
CA CYS A 547 32.12 24.27 -1.76
C CYS A 547 31.28 25.38 -1.08
N GLY A 548 29.94 25.26 -1.10
CA GLY A 548 29.06 26.14 -0.33
C GLY A 548 29.15 25.90 1.17
N ALA A 549 29.24 24.64 1.59
CA ALA A 549 29.43 24.26 2.99
C ALA A 549 30.71 24.87 3.55
N ALA A 550 31.81 24.78 2.81
CA ALA A 550 33.09 25.33 3.21
C ALA A 550 33.06 26.86 3.45
N LEU A 551 32.14 27.59 2.80
CA LEU A 551 31.98 29.03 2.96
C LEU A 551 31.04 29.43 4.12
N TYR A 552 29.99 28.66 4.37
CA TYR A 552 28.95 28.99 5.35
C TYR A 552 29.02 28.16 6.65
N GLY A 553 29.39 26.90 6.56
CA GLY A 553 29.39 25.91 7.64
C GLY A 553 28.64 24.63 7.27
N ASP A 554 28.09 23.96 8.27
CA ASP A 554 27.40 22.69 8.13
C ASP A 554 26.09 22.82 7.31
N ILE A 555 25.93 21.98 6.29
CA ILE A 555 24.73 21.91 5.44
C ILE A 555 23.69 20.96 6.01
N THR A 556 24.08 20.06 6.92
CA THR A 556 23.17 19.06 7.49
C THR A 556 22.06 19.70 8.33
N SER A 557 22.26 20.93 8.82
CA SER A 557 21.22 21.70 9.52
C SER A 557 20.15 22.28 8.58
N ALA A 558 20.38 22.28 7.26
CA ALA A 558 19.37 22.70 6.29
C ALA A 558 18.34 21.58 6.08
N GLY A 559 17.06 21.94 5.95
CA GLY A 559 16.03 21.01 5.50
C GLY A 559 16.11 20.81 3.98
N LEU A 560 16.23 21.90 3.23
CA LEU A 560 16.35 21.86 1.77
C LEU A 560 17.61 22.56 1.26
N VAL A 561 18.14 22.02 0.16
CA VAL A 561 19.24 22.58 -0.63
C VAL A 561 18.72 22.95 -2.02
N LYS A 562 19.07 24.14 -2.52
CA LYS A 562 18.74 24.61 -3.86
C LYS A 562 20.01 24.99 -4.63
N ILE A 563 20.31 24.22 -5.67
CA ILE A 563 21.41 24.44 -6.61
C ILE A 563 20.90 25.35 -7.72
N HIS A 564 21.47 26.54 -7.90
CA HIS A 564 21.11 27.43 -9.01
C HIS A 564 22.08 27.23 -10.17
N ILE A 565 21.56 26.74 -11.29
CA ILE A 565 22.35 26.20 -12.41
C ILE A 565 23.19 27.29 -13.07
N ARG A 566 22.57 28.43 -13.39
CA ARG A 566 23.23 29.50 -14.16
C ARG A 566 23.86 30.59 -13.30
N SER A 567 23.33 30.84 -12.11
CA SER A 567 23.74 31.99 -11.29
C SER A 567 24.91 31.71 -10.34
N GLY A 568 25.47 30.50 -10.33
CA GLY A 568 26.61 30.15 -9.46
C GLY A 568 26.30 30.35 -7.97
N LYS A 569 25.08 30.02 -7.57
CA LYS A 569 24.56 30.25 -6.23
C LYS A 569 24.05 28.96 -5.62
N LEU A 570 24.31 28.78 -4.33
CA LEU A 570 23.68 27.76 -3.51
C LEU A 570 22.70 28.44 -2.54
N THR A 571 21.54 27.84 -2.30
CA THR A 571 20.62 28.32 -1.26
C THR A 571 20.29 27.20 -0.30
N LEU A 572 20.46 27.44 0.99
CA LEU A 572 20.11 26.52 2.08
C LEU A 572 18.87 27.06 2.78
N MET A 573 17.92 26.18 3.09
CA MET A 573 16.65 26.55 3.72
C MET A 573 16.38 25.64 4.91
N GLN A 574 16.14 26.23 6.07
CA GLN A 574 15.75 25.54 7.30
C GLN A 574 14.27 25.77 7.57
N PHE A 575 13.64 24.76 8.12
CA PHE A 575 12.23 24.75 8.46
C PHE A 575 12.04 24.40 9.94
N ASP A 576 10.90 24.77 10.50
CA ASP A 576 10.55 24.49 11.89
C ASP A 576 10.37 22.99 12.17
N ASP A 577 9.63 22.28 11.32
CA ASP A 577 9.40 20.83 11.43
C ASP A 577 9.13 20.21 10.05
N PHE A 578 10.20 19.96 9.29
CA PHE A 578 10.11 19.44 7.93
C PHE A 578 9.42 18.07 7.84
N LEU A 579 9.62 17.20 8.82
CA LEU A 579 9.09 15.83 8.78
C LEU A 579 7.65 15.74 9.32
N GLY A 580 7.35 16.43 10.43
CA GLY A 580 6.08 16.30 11.13
C GLY A 580 4.93 17.15 10.60
N LYS A 581 5.21 18.27 9.91
CA LYS A 581 4.18 19.17 9.38
C LYS A 581 3.98 19.02 7.88
N PRO A 582 2.74 19.03 7.36
CA PRO A 582 2.51 18.98 5.91
C PRO A 582 2.96 20.26 5.21
N LEU A 583 2.87 21.40 5.91
CA LEU A 583 3.29 22.73 5.47
C LEU A 583 4.28 23.32 6.49
N PRO A 584 5.54 22.88 6.52
CA PRO A 584 6.51 23.41 7.46
C PRO A 584 6.87 24.86 7.10
N ARG A 585 7.17 25.68 8.11
CA ARG A 585 7.45 27.10 7.96
C ARG A 585 8.95 27.34 7.84
N MET A 586 9.37 28.11 6.84
CA MET A 586 10.78 28.42 6.62
C MET A 586 11.28 29.39 7.70
N THR A 587 12.22 28.95 8.53
CA THR A 587 12.77 29.72 9.65
C THR A 587 14.04 30.47 9.27
N LEU A 588 14.85 29.89 8.37
CA LEU A 588 16.10 30.46 7.91
C LEU A 588 16.33 30.17 6.44
N ARG A 589 16.86 31.16 5.72
CA ARG A 589 17.35 31.00 4.35
C ARG A 589 18.71 31.64 4.18
N VAL A 590 19.66 30.89 3.65
CA VAL A 590 21.04 31.33 3.39
C VAL A 590 21.28 31.28 1.89
N LYS A 591 21.74 32.37 1.28
CA LYS A 591 22.13 32.41 -0.13
C LYS A 591 23.63 32.60 -0.24
N ILE A 592 24.34 31.61 -0.77
CA ILE A 592 25.80 31.61 -0.93
C ILE A 592 26.13 31.92 -2.39
N LEU A 593 26.91 32.98 -2.63
CA LEU A 593 27.27 33.49 -3.95
C LEU A 593 28.73 33.12 -4.26
N PHE A 594 28.97 32.13 -5.12
CA PHE A 594 30.34 31.61 -5.32
C PHE A 594 31.30 32.62 -5.95
N HIS A 595 30.82 33.44 -6.87
CA HIS A 595 31.64 34.46 -7.54
C HIS A 595 32.10 35.57 -6.60
N ARG A 596 31.38 35.80 -5.49
CA ARG A 596 31.75 36.80 -4.47
C ARG A 596 32.36 36.18 -3.22
N GLN A 597 32.20 34.87 -3.02
CA GLN A 597 32.52 34.19 -1.75
C GLN A 597 31.83 34.84 -0.55
N GLU A 598 30.60 35.33 -0.76
CA GLU A 598 29.76 35.98 0.24
C GLU A 598 28.48 35.16 0.45
N PHE A 599 27.86 35.31 1.62
CA PHE A 599 26.52 34.78 1.88
C PHE A 599 25.57 35.85 2.39
N GLN A 600 24.28 35.66 2.09
CA GLN A 600 23.18 36.49 2.59
C GLN A 600 22.29 35.64 3.49
N LEU A 601 22.05 36.11 4.71
CA LEU A 601 21.23 35.45 5.72
C LEU A 601 19.85 36.11 5.79
N PHE A 602 18.79 35.30 5.80
CA PHE A 602 17.41 35.75 6.00
C PHE A 602 16.79 34.91 7.12
N GLU A 603 16.60 35.53 8.28
CA GLU A 603 15.94 34.94 9.44
C GLU A 603 14.47 35.38 9.47
N TYR A 604 13.56 34.41 9.62
CA TYR A 604 12.12 34.63 9.66
C TYR A 604 11.58 34.55 11.09
N GLN A 605 12.32 35.14 12.02
CA GLN A 605 11.93 35.33 13.42
C GLN A 605 11.76 36.85 13.65
N GLY A 606 10.52 37.34 13.71
CA GLY A 606 10.24 38.77 13.93
C GLY A 606 9.28 39.37 12.91
N GLU A 607 9.71 40.44 12.21
CA GLU A 607 8.85 41.25 11.33
C GLU A 607 8.33 40.51 10.09
N PHE A 608 9.06 39.50 9.61
CA PHE A 608 8.69 38.74 8.43
C PHE A 608 8.02 37.43 8.82
N GLU A 609 6.78 37.25 8.37
CA GLU A 609 6.04 36.00 8.57
C GLU A 609 6.71 34.85 7.80
N PRO A 610 7.09 33.75 8.49
CA PRO A 610 7.80 32.65 7.85
C PRO A 610 6.88 31.93 6.85
N PRO A 611 7.24 31.87 5.55
CA PRO A 611 6.39 31.28 4.54
C PRO A 611 6.27 29.76 4.71
N TYR A 612 5.15 29.20 4.27
CA TYR A 612 4.97 27.76 4.17
C TYR A 612 5.81 27.16 3.05
N LEU A 613 6.22 25.90 3.23
CA LEU A 613 6.71 25.05 2.15
C LEU A 613 5.56 24.27 1.54
N TYR A 614 5.08 24.72 0.38
CA TYR A 614 4.09 24.00 -0.40
C TYR A 614 4.72 22.87 -1.22
N LEU A 615 3.93 21.84 -1.51
CA LEU A 615 4.28 20.74 -2.41
C LEU A 615 5.57 20.02 -1.97
N LYS A 616 5.70 19.81 -0.66
CA LYS A 616 6.91 19.31 0.00
C LYS A 616 7.36 17.97 -0.57
N SER A 617 6.43 17.11 -1.00
CA SER A 617 6.73 15.82 -1.63
C SER A 617 7.62 15.94 -2.87
N ARG A 618 7.63 17.09 -3.58
CA ARG A 618 8.51 17.34 -4.73
C ARG A 618 9.99 17.30 -4.36
N PHE A 619 10.33 17.60 -3.11
CA PHE A 619 11.72 17.68 -2.64
C PHE A 619 12.16 16.42 -1.87
N MET A 620 11.23 15.48 -1.66
CA MET A 620 11.45 14.23 -0.94
C MET A 620 11.66 13.08 -1.93
N ASN A 621 12.34 12.03 -1.48
CA ASN A 621 12.43 10.76 -2.18
C ASN A 621 11.37 9.78 -1.60
N GLU A 622 10.86 8.87 -2.43
CA GLU A 622 9.83 7.88 -2.08
C GLU A 622 10.24 6.89 -0.99
N GLU A 623 11.54 6.79 -0.72
CA GLU A 623 12.09 5.98 0.37
C GLU A 623 12.10 6.72 1.72
N MET A 624 11.85 8.03 1.71
CA MET A 624 11.79 8.82 2.94
C MET A 624 10.50 8.54 3.73
N GLU A 625 10.61 8.65 5.05
CA GLU A 625 9.46 8.58 5.94
C GLU A 625 8.42 9.66 5.60
N SER A 626 7.14 9.33 5.77
CA SER A 626 6.01 10.22 5.50
C SER A 626 5.86 10.71 4.05
N TYR A 627 6.66 10.20 3.09
CA TYR A 627 6.55 10.60 1.68
C TYR A 627 5.16 10.34 1.12
N THR A 628 4.59 9.16 1.40
CA THR A 628 3.28 8.76 0.87
C THR A 628 2.17 9.66 1.40
N GLU A 629 2.13 9.90 2.71
CA GLU A 629 1.19 10.82 3.34
C GLU A 629 1.35 12.24 2.82
N GLN A 630 2.59 12.72 2.68
CA GLN A 630 2.86 14.06 2.13
C GLN A 630 2.41 14.18 0.68
N ASN A 631 2.72 13.21 -0.16
CA ASN A 631 2.31 13.20 -1.55
C ASN A 631 0.78 13.19 -1.66
N ALA A 632 0.09 12.43 -0.81
CA ALA A 632 -1.37 12.45 -0.76
C ALA A 632 -1.93 13.83 -0.36
N PHE A 633 -1.36 14.45 0.68
CA PHE A 633 -1.72 15.80 1.10
C PHE A 633 -1.52 16.83 -0.02
N ASP A 634 -0.35 16.82 -0.67
CA ASP A 634 -0.03 17.75 -1.74
C ASP A 634 -0.99 17.58 -2.93
N ASN A 635 -1.32 16.34 -3.32
CA ASN A 635 -2.29 16.06 -4.37
C ASN A 635 -3.70 16.56 -3.98
N GLN A 636 -4.13 16.36 -2.73
CA GLN A 636 -5.40 16.89 -2.25
C GLN A 636 -5.44 18.42 -2.33
N LEU A 637 -4.34 19.08 -1.93
CA LEU A 637 -4.23 20.53 -1.96
C LEU A 637 -4.26 21.09 -3.39
N GLU A 638 -3.53 20.47 -4.32
CA GLU A 638 -3.56 20.84 -5.76
C GLU A 638 -4.97 20.65 -6.34
N LEU A 639 -5.67 19.56 -5.99
CA LEU A 639 -7.01 19.26 -6.49
C LEU A 639 -8.09 20.26 -6.06
N LEU A 640 -7.87 21.03 -4.98
CA LEU A 640 -8.81 22.09 -4.61
C LEU A 640 -8.91 23.17 -5.68
N ASN A 641 -7.84 23.41 -6.45
CA ASN A 641 -7.75 24.46 -7.47
C ASN A 641 -8.14 25.87 -6.97
N ILE A 642 -7.96 26.16 -5.68
CA ILE A 642 -8.22 27.47 -5.06
C ILE A 642 -6.94 28.28 -4.76
N PHE A 643 -5.77 27.72 -5.07
CA PHE A 643 -4.47 28.34 -4.79
C PHE A 643 -3.57 28.37 -6.03
N ASP A 644 -2.81 29.47 -6.19
CA ASP A 644 -1.60 29.46 -7.02
C ASP A 644 -0.40 29.04 -6.15
N LEU A 645 0.00 27.78 -6.27
CA LEU A 645 1.13 27.20 -5.53
C LEU A 645 2.48 27.35 -6.27
N SER A 646 2.53 28.17 -7.32
CA SER A 646 3.78 28.43 -8.04
C SER A 646 4.74 29.30 -7.22
N GLY A 647 6.04 29.17 -7.49
CA GLY A 647 7.06 29.94 -6.76
C GLY A 647 7.09 29.63 -5.26
N TYR A 648 6.74 30.62 -4.44
CA TYR A 648 6.61 30.47 -2.98
C TYR A 648 5.15 30.31 -2.51
N GLY A 649 4.18 30.33 -3.43
CA GLY A 649 2.76 30.30 -3.13
C GLY A 649 2.25 31.53 -2.36
N PRO A 650 0.99 31.49 -1.88
CA PRO A 650 0.43 32.55 -1.05
C PRO A 650 1.14 32.62 0.30
N ASN A 651 1.10 33.79 0.93
CA ASN A 651 1.60 33.91 2.31
C ASN A 651 0.70 33.12 3.29
N PRO A 652 1.21 32.72 4.47
CA PRO A 652 0.45 31.86 5.39
C PRO A 652 -0.94 32.38 5.78
N LYS A 653 -1.10 33.69 6.01
CA LYS A 653 -2.41 34.28 6.37
C LYS A 653 -3.42 34.17 5.24
N GLU A 654 -2.99 34.51 4.03
CA GLU A 654 -3.82 34.40 2.84
C GLU A 654 -4.22 32.95 2.56
N PHE A 655 -3.27 32.03 2.72
CA PHE A 655 -3.52 30.59 2.58
C PHE A 655 -4.54 30.10 3.61
N ASP A 656 -4.30 30.35 4.89
CA ASP A 656 -5.14 29.89 6.00
C ASP A 656 -6.55 30.50 5.90
N HIS A 657 -6.65 31.77 5.51
CA HIS A 657 -7.94 32.45 5.28
C HIS A 657 -8.71 31.84 4.11
N THR A 658 -8.06 31.65 2.96
CA THR A 658 -8.70 31.07 1.77
C THR A 658 -9.15 29.63 2.02
N LEU A 659 -8.34 28.84 2.73
CA LEU A 659 -8.67 27.46 3.11
C LEU A 659 -9.91 27.42 4.02
N ASN A 660 -9.97 28.33 5.00
CA ASN A 660 -11.09 28.46 5.92
C ASN A 660 -12.39 28.85 5.20
N LEU A 661 -12.34 29.87 4.32
CA LEU A 661 -13.48 30.28 3.50
C LEU A 661 -13.98 29.13 2.62
N ALA A 662 -13.06 28.30 2.09
CA ALA A 662 -13.40 27.10 1.32
C ALA A 662 -13.85 25.90 2.17
N ARG A 663 -14.03 26.10 3.49
CA ARG A 663 -14.51 25.10 4.45
C ARG A 663 -13.61 23.86 4.53
N TRP A 664 -12.30 24.07 4.46
CA TRP A 664 -11.28 23.06 4.68
C TRP A 664 -10.40 23.41 5.88
N GLU A 665 -9.86 22.39 6.55
CA GLU A 665 -8.84 22.53 7.58
C GLU A 665 -7.80 21.41 7.46
N ILE A 666 -6.60 21.67 8.00
CA ILE A 666 -5.51 20.71 8.05
C ILE A 666 -5.58 19.99 9.39
N ASP A 667 -5.70 18.65 9.37
CA ASP A 667 -5.65 17.79 10.54
C ASP A 667 -4.52 16.78 10.40
N GLY A 668 -3.42 17.01 11.11
CA GLY A 668 -2.17 16.27 10.91
C GLY A 668 -1.65 16.40 9.48
N MET A 669 -1.55 15.28 8.77
CA MET A 669 -1.08 15.18 7.37
C MET A 669 -2.23 15.04 6.36
N ARG A 670 -3.44 15.48 6.72
CA ARG A 670 -4.64 15.32 5.88
C ARG A 670 -5.40 16.63 5.79
N LEU A 671 -6.07 16.80 4.66
CA LEU A 671 -7.07 17.84 4.50
C LEU A 671 -8.46 17.28 4.81
N ILE A 672 -9.17 17.92 5.73
CA ILE A 672 -10.54 17.52 6.12
C ILE A 672 -11.50 18.71 6.01
N ARG A 673 -12.80 18.44 5.89
CA ARG A 673 -13.81 19.50 5.93
C ARG A 673 -13.78 20.19 7.30
N SER A 674 -13.98 21.50 7.30
CA SER A 674 -13.88 22.32 8.50
C SER A 674 -14.90 21.91 9.56
N ARG A 675 -14.44 21.79 10.80
CA ARG A 675 -15.28 21.45 11.95
C ARG A 675 -15.81 22.68 12.69
N SER A 676 -15.40 23.88 12.28
CA SER A 676 -15.87 25.14 12.87
C SER A 676 -17.22 25.57 12.30
N ILE A 677 -17.96 26.40 13.04
CA ILE A 677 -19.15 27.09 12.55
C ILE A 677 -18.70 28.49 12.08
N PRO A 678 -18.98 28.88 10.81
CA PRO A 678 -18.61 30.20 10.29
C PRO A 678 -19.54 31.29 10.83
N ASP A 679 -19.16 32.55 10.68
CA ASP A 679 -20.09 33.67 10.87
C ASP A 679 -21.17 33.63 9.76
N LEU A 680 -22.37 34.12 10.06
CA LEU A 680 -23.44 34.18 9.06
C LEU A 680 -23.10 35.15 7.93
N ASP A 681 -22.37 36.21 8.24
CA ASP A 681 -21.96 37.21 7.27
C ASP A 681 -20.67 36.84 6.53
N ASP A 682 -20.08 35.68 6.83
CA ASP A 682 -18.98 35.13 6.04
C ASP A 682 -19.46 34.71 4.64
N PRO A 683 -18.60 34.84 3.60
CA PRO A 683 -18.91 34.37 2.25
C PRO A 683 -19.27 32.88 2.19
N CYS A 684 -20.31 32.57 1.43
CA CYS A 684 -20.78 31.24 1.09
C CYS A 684 -20.85 31.12 -0.45
N GLY A 685 -19.71 30.81 -1.06
CA GLY A 685 -19.52 30.94 -2.51
C GLY A 685 -19.07 32.35 -2.90
N LYS A 686 -19.16 32.68 -4.18
CA LYS A 686 -18.71 33.96 -4.74
C LYS A 686 -19.70 35.10 -4.53
N TYR A 687 -21.00 34.79 -4.52
CA TYR A 687 -22.07 35.80 -4.60
C TYR A 687 -22.96 35.90 -3.35
N PHE A 688 -22.85 34.97 -2.41
CA PHE A 688 -23.72 34.90 -1.23
C PHE A 688 -22.92 34.84 0.07
N THR A 689 -23.62 35.10 1.17
CA THR A 689 -23.22 34.82 2.56
C THR A 689 -24.01 33.65 3.11
N TYR A 690 -23.59 33.06 4.23
CA TYR A 690 -24.39 32.01 4.88
C TYR A 690 -25.76 32.51 5.33
N ARG A 691 -25.86 33.78 5.72
CA ARG A 691 -27.11 34.46 6.07
C ARG A 691 -28.14 34.36 4.95
N ASP A 692 -27.73 34.55 3.70
CA ASP A 692 -28.63 34.53 2.55
C ASP A 692 -29.36 33.18 2.41
N PHE A 693 -28.70 32.06 2.73
CA PHE A 693 -29.33 30.75 2.72
C PHE A 693 -30.20 30.47 3.94
N ILE A 694 -29.88 31.07 5.08
CA ILE A 694 -30.50 30.78 6.37
C ILE A 694 -31.74 31.67 6.61
N GLU A 695 -31.75 32.88 6.08
CA GLU A 695 -32.77 33.90 6.36
C GLU A 695 -33.63 34.27 5.12
N CYS A 696 -33.44 33.62 3.97
CA CYS A 696 -34.22 33.92 2.75
C CYS A 696 -35.69 33.46 2.78
N GLY A 697 -36.06 32.52 3.66
CA GLY A 697 -37.38 31.91 3.64
C GLY A 697 -38.48 32.78 4.29
N GLU A 698 -39.63 32.91 3.61
CA GLU A 698 -40.79 33.68 4.12
C GLU A 698 -41.28 33.22 5.52
N THR A 699 -41.17 31.91 5.80
CA THR A 699 -41.59 31.36 7.11
C THR A 699 -40.66 31.83 8.23
N GLN A 700 -39.35 31.92 7.97
CA GLN A 700 -38.39 32.47 8.93
C GLN A 700 -38.68 33.95 9.17
N ALA A 701 -38.83 34.73 8.09
CA ALA A 701 -39.11 36.17 8.17
C ALA A 701 -40.41 36.47 8.94
N ARG A 702 -41.46 35.66 8.73
CA ARG A 702 -42.75 35.82 9.42
C ARG A 702 -42.72 35.40 10.89
N THR A 703 -42.02 34.31 11.22
CA THR A 703 -42.06 33.71 12.57
C THR A 703 -40.98 34.24 13.50
N GLY A 704 -39.86 34.72 12.96
CA GLY A 704 -38.68 35.13 13.73
C GLY A 704 -38.00 33.98 14.48
N LEU A 705 -38.33 32.73 14.17
CA LEU A 705 -37.72 31.57 14.82
C LEU A 705 -36.24 31.42 14.40
N PRO A 706 -35.34 31.04 15.33
CA PRO A 706 -33.96 30.75 14.99
C PRO A 706 -33.87 29.65 13.93
N ASN A 707 -33.12 29.90 12.85
CA ASN A 707 -32.93 28.96 11.76
C ASN A 707 -31.46 28.56 11.56
N LEU A 708 -30.67 28.56 12.63
CA LEU A 708 -29.23 28.32 12.55
C LEU A 708 -28.93 26.82 12.46
N PRO A 709 -28.11 26.37 11.48
CA PRO A 709 -27.59 25.01 11.48
C PRO A 709 -26.75 24.74 12.73
N LYS A 710 -26.81 23.51 13.24
CA LYS A 710 -26.05 23.09 14.42
C LYS A 710 -24.80 22.30 14.04
N GLU A 711 -24.83 21.62 12.91
CA GLU A 711 -23.72 20.80 12.42
C GLU A 711 -22.83 21.61 11.48
N ALA A 712 -21.51 21.56 11.67
CA ALA A 712 -20.55 22.23 10.77
C ALA A 712 -20.65 21.75 9.32
N ASP A 713 -20.99 20.48 9.12
CA ASP A 713 -21.21 19.87 7.80
C ASP A 713 -22.42 20.48 7.07
N SER A 714 -23.41 21.03 7.79
CA SER A 714 -24.53 21.74 7.18
C SER A 714 -24.05 23.02 6.48
N TYR A 715 -23.13 23.77 7.10
CA TYR A 715 -22.52 24.94 6.48
C TYR A 715 -21.64 24.57 5.28
N THR A 716 -20.85 23.50 5.39
CA THR A 716 -20.05 22.99 4.27
C THR A 716 -20.94 22.61 3.08
N ALA A 717 -22.09 22.00 3.32
CA ALA A 717 -23.04 21.65 2.26
C ALA A 717 -23.67 22.87 1.59
N LEU A 718 -23.95 23.94 2.35
CA LEU A 718 -24.41 25.21 1.78
C LEU A 718 -23.34 25.85 0.90
N TYR A 719 -22.08 25.84 1.36
CA TYR A 719 -20.94 26.31 0.56
C TYR A 719 -20.78 25.51 -0.74
N GLU A 720 -20.89 24.19 -0.67
CA GLU A 720 -20.81 23.33 -1.86
C GLU A 720 -21.99 23.55 -2.81
N LEU A 721 -23.22 23.72 -2.30
CA LEU A 721 -24.38 24.08 -3.11
C LEU A 721 -24.15 25.41 -3.84
N ALA A 722 -23.64 26.42 -3.14
CA ALA A 722 -23.34 27.72 -3.73
C ALA A 722 -22.28 27.59 -4.84
N THR A 723 -21.12 27.03 -4.52
CA THR A 723 -19.97 26.96 -5.44
C THR A 723 -20.18 26.02 -6.64
N ASN A 724 -20.89 24.91 -6.47
CA ASN A 724 -21.06 23.91 -7.54
C ASN A 724 -22.32 24.12 -8.37
N ILE A 725 -23.32 24.86 -7.88
CA ILE A 725 -24.58 25.08 -8.60
C ILE A 725 -24.86 26.56 -8.81
N LEU A 726 -24.92 27.35 -7.74
CA LEU A 726 -25.46 28.71 -7.83
C LEU A 726 -24.48 29.70 -8.44
N ASP A 727 -23.19 29.64 -8.09
CA ASP A 727 -22.16 30.51 -8.66
C ASP A 727 -22.07 30.34 -10.19
N PRO A 728 -22.02 29.11 -10.76
CA PRO A 728 -22.08 28.93 -12.21
C PRO A 728 -23.39 29.39 -12.86
N VAL A 729 -24.54 29.20 -12.19
CA VAL A 729 -25.83 29.70 -12.69
C VAL A 729 -25.82 31.23 -12.72
N ILE A 730 -25.29 31.89 -11.70
CA ILE A 730 -25.18 33.35 -11.63
C ILE A 730 -24.19 33.87 -12.67
N ASP A 731 -23.05 33.19 -12.84
CA ASP A 731 -22.07 33.56 -13.86
C ASP A 731 -22.65 33.50 -15.29
N TYR A 732 -23.64 32.63 -15.54
CA TYR A 732 -24.28 32.47 -16.86
C TYR A 732 -25.54 33.33 -17.05
N PHE A 733 -26.49 33.27 -16.11
CA PHE A 733 -27.82 33.92 -16.21
C PHE A 733 -27.92 35.25 -15.45
N GLY A 734 -26.91 35.61 -14.65
CA GLY A 734 -26.97 36.76 -13.75
C GLY A 734 -27.56 36.44 -12.38
N MET A 735 -27.68 37.47 -11.53
CA MET A 735 -28.03 37.30 -10.12
C MET A 735 -29.39 36.63 -9.93
N ILE A 736 -29.47 35.69 -8.99
CA ILE A 736 -30.70 34.97 -8.65
C ILE A 736 -31.33 35.50 -7.36
N LYS A 737 -32.61 35.23 -7.18
CA LYS A 737 -33.33 35.46 -5.94
C LYS A 737 -33.61 34.15 -5.21
N LEU A 738 -32.97 33.97 -4.06
CA LEU A 738 -33.28 32.87 -3.14
C LEU A 738 -34.64 33.11 -2.50
N THR A 739 -35.48 32.08 -2.49
CA THR A 739 -36.85 32.11 -1.94
C THR A 739 -37.03 31.16 -0.77
N TYR A 740 -36.18 30.13 -0.71
CA TYR A 740 -36.14 29.17 0.40
C TYR A 740 -34.76 28.50 0.42
N GLY A 741 -34.25 28.20 1.61
CA GLY A 741 -32.88 27.72 1.79
C GLY A 741 -32.80 26.73 2.93
N PHE A 742 -31.84 26.89 3.84
CA PHE A 742 -31.73 26.00 4.99
C PHE A 742 -33.00 26.05 5.86
N CYS A 743 -33.39 24.92 6.44
CA CYS A 743 -34.56 24.86 7.32
C CYS A 743 -34.33 23.92 8.49
N THR A 744 -34.40 24.48 9.69
CA THR A 744 -34.36 23.73 10.94
C THR A 744 -35.63 22.88 11.13
N PRO A 745 -35.55 21.77 11.87
CA PRO A 745 -36.72 20.95 12.19
C PRO A 745 -37.80 21.71 12.97
N GLU A 746 -37.41 22.70 13.77
CA GLU A 746 -38.30 23.60 14.48
C GLU A 746 -39.06 24.51 13.51
N LEU A 747 -38.36 25.15 12.58
CA LEU A 747 -38.98 26.02 11.57
C LEU A 747 -39.90 25.22 10.63
N ALA A 748 -39.50 24.02 10.25
CA ALA A 748 -40.25 23.18 9.32
C ALA A 748 -41.66 22.81 9.83
N LYS A 749 -41.89 22.80 11.16
CA LYS A 749 -43.22 22.58 11.76
C LYS A 749 -44.23 23.69 11.44
N HIS A 750 -43.74 24.86 11.03
CA HIS A 750 -44.56 26.05 10.74
C HIS A 750 -44.82 26.25 9.24
N ILE A 751 -44.36 25.34 8.39
CA ILE A 751 -44.57 25.43 6.94
C ILE A 751 -45.88 24.73 6.55
N PRO A 752 -46.82 25.42 5.87
CA PRO A 752 -48.12 24.86 5.52
C PRO A 752 -48.00 23.78 4.44
N GLY A 753 -48.10 22.51 4.83
CA GLY A 753 -48.08 21.35 3.93
C GLY A 753 -47.40 20.13 4.54
N ARG A 754 -47.51 18.96 3.91
CA ARG A 754 -46.71 17.79 4.29
C ARG A 754 -45.32 17.90 3.65
N ILE A 755 -44.36 18.53 4.31
CA ILE A 755 -42.95 18.40 3.94
C ILE A 755 -42.50 16.98 4.31
N ALA A 756 -41.89 16.27 3.37
CA ALA A 756 -41.27 14.98 3.64
C ALA A 756 -39.90 15.21 4.30
N LEU A 757 -39.90 15.57 5.59
CA LEU A 757 -38.70 15.95 6.36
C LEU A 757 -37.51 14.97 6.25
N HIS A 758 -37.77 13.68 6.02
CA HIS A 758 -36.75 12.65 5.89
C HIS A 758 -36.10 12.56 4.50
N LEU A 759 -36.67 13.26 3.52
CA LEU A 759 -36.22 13.35 2.13
C LEU A 759 -35.83 14.78 1.74
N ASP A 760 -35.95 15.72 2.67
CA ASP A 760 -35.78 17.14 2.42
C ASP A 760 -34.33 17.57 2.72
N GLN A 761 -33.58 17.91 1.68
CA GLN A 761 -32.20 18.37 1.76
C GLN A 761 -32.08 19.83 2.22
N HIS A 762 -33.19 20.55 2.45
CA HIS A 762 -33.17 21.83 3.17
C HIS A 762 -32.72 21.68 4.63
N ALA A 763 -32.84 20.47 5.22
CA ALA A 763 -32.28 20.15 6.53
C ALA A 763 -30.76 19.90 6.51
N ALA A 764 -30.14 19.93 5.34
CA ALA A 764 -28.73 19.65 5.12
C ALA A 764 -28.21 18.39 5.85
N HIS A 765 -27.16 18.53 6.66
CA HIS A 765 -26.54 17.46 7.44
C HIS A 765 -27.03 17.40 8.90
N GLU A 766 -28.12 18.09 9.22
CA GLU A 766 -28.62 18.12 10.59
C GLU A 766 -28.99 16.72 11.10
N LYS A 767 -28.78 16.51 12.40
CA LYS A 767 -29.01 15.24 13.08
C LYS A 767 -30.18 15.32 14.04
N LYS A 768 -30.88 14.21 14.17
CA LYS A 768 -31.88 13.99 15.23
C LYS A 768 -31.15 13.77 16.55
N ARG A 769 -31.89 13.83 17.66
CA ARG A 769 -31.36 13.56 19.02
C ARG A 769 -30.69 12.18 19.18
N ASN A 770 -31.01 11.21 18.33
CA ASN A 770 -30.41 9.87 18.34
C ASN A 770 -29.15 9.75 17.45
N GLY A 771 -28.61 10.87 16.95
CA GLY A 771 -27.41 10.93 16.13
C GLY A 771 -27.62 10.56 14.64
N LYS A 772 -28.82 10.08 14.25
CA LYS A 772 -29.12 9.81 12.83
C LYS A 772 -29.41 11.11 12.09
N PHE A 773 -29.03 11.16 10.82
CA PHE A 773 -29.35 12.28 9.94
C PHE A 773 -30.87 12.50 9.83
N ILE A 774 -31.26 13.76 9.67
CA ILE A 774 -32.64 14.14 9.41
C ILE A 774 -33.01 13.72 8.00
N CYS A 775 -32.15 14.04 7.03
CA CYS A 775 -32.23 13.60 5.65
C CYS A 775 -31.04 12.70 5.31
N GLU A 776 -31.30 11.44 4.95
CA GLU A 776 -30.23 10.48 4.61
C GLU A 776 -29.61 10.74 3.22
N ARG A 777 -30.17 11.66 2.44
CA ARG A 777 -29.62 12.07 1.13
C ARG A 777 -28.35 12.90 1.27
N LEU A 778 -28.16 13.56 2.42
CA LEU A 778 -27.06 14.48 2.71
C LEU A 778 -26.97 15.62 1.67
N GLY A 779 -25.97 16.49 1.79
CA GLY A 779 -25.86 17.68 0.95
C GLY A 779 -26.81 18.79 1.38
N ALA A 780 -27.11 19.76 0.52
CA ALA A 780 -28.01 20.88 0.81
C ALA A 780 -28.91 21.23 -0.38
N ALA A 781 -30.00 21.93 -0.12
CA ALA A 781 -30.93 22.39 -1.15
C ALA A 781 -31.36 23.86 -0.95
N CYS A 782 -31.78 24.48 -2.05
CA CYS A 782 -32.40 25.79 -2.07
C CYS A 782 -33.46 25.88 -3.16
N ASP A 783 -34.39 26.83 -2.98
CA ASP A 783 -35.34 27.23 -3.99
C ASP A 783 -35.02 28.64 -4.46
N PHE A 784 -34.88 28.83 -5.78
CA PHE A 784 -34.54 30.14 -6.35
C PHE A 784 -35.25 30.40 -7.67
N ILE A 785 -35.31 31.68 -8.04
CA ILE A 785 -35.79 32.14 -9.34
C ILE A 785 -34.75 33.09 -9.95
N VAL A 786 -34.58 33.01 -11.27
CA VAL A 786 -33.86 34.02 -12.05
C VAL A 786 -34.93 35.00 -12.56
N GLU A 787 -34.85 36.26 -12.14
CA GLU A 787 -35.86 37.24 -12.53
C GLU A 787 -35.74 37.57 -14.02
N ASN A 788 -36.86 37.54 -14.74
CA ASN A 788 -36.98 37.83 -16.17
C ASN A 788 -36.40 36.76 -17.13
N GLU A 789 -36.11 35.55 -16.65
CA GLU A 789 -35.70 34.40 -17.48
C GLU A 789 -36.75 33.28 -17.45
N ASP A 790 -36.78 32.42 -18.47
CA ASP A 790 -37.61 31.21 -18.46
C ASP A 790 -36.94 30.12 -17.62
N MET A 791 -37.56 29.74 -16.50
CA MET A 791 -37.00 28.73 -15.60
C MET A 791 -36.91 27.32 -16.24
N GLU A 792 -37.62 27.03 -17.32
CA GLU A 792 -37.44 25.81 -18.10
C GLU A 792 -36.07 25.79 -18.79
N GLU A 793 -35.63 26.92 -19.35
CA GLU A 793 -34.30 27.07 -19.97
C GLU A 793 -33.19 26.99 -18.92
N VAL A 794 -33.37 27.66 -17.77
CA VAL A 794 -32.42 27.59 -16.64
C VAL A 794 -32.23 26.14 -16.17
N VAL A 795 -33.33 25.42 -15.96
CA VAL A 795 -33.30 24.00 -15.56
C VAL A 795 -32.63 23.11 -16.60
N GLN A 796 -32.91 23.36 -17.89
CA GLN A 796 -32.28 22.61 -18.97
C GLN A 796 -30.77 22.84 -18.96
N TRP A 797 -30.33 24.09 -18.85
CA TRP A 797 -28.91 24.43 -18.79
C TRP A 797 -28.21 23.81 -17.58
N ILE A 798 -28.80 23.88 -16.38
CA ILE A 798 -28.27 23.20 -15.19
C ILE A 798 -28.15 21.70 -15.46
N SER A 799 -29.16 21.10 -16.08
CA SER A 799 -29.19 19.66 -16.34
C SER A 799 -28.08 19.17 -17.28
N GLU A 800 -27.64 20.03 -18.19
CA GLU A 800 -26.63 19.76 -19.21
C GLU A 800 -25.21 20.10 -18.75
N ASN A 801 -25.05 21.16 -17.94
CA ASN A 801 -23.74 21.75 -17.63
C ASN A 801 -23.29 21.55 -16.18
N ILE A 802 -24.20 21.25 -15.26
CA ILE A 802 -23.91 21.18 -13.82
C ILE A 802 -24.17 19.76 -13.28
N ASN A 803 -23.33 19.35 -12.34
CA ASN A 803 -23.55 18.13 -11.57
C ASN A 803 -24.43 18.44 -10.34
N PHE A 804 -25.71 18.10 -10.42
CA PHE A 804 -26.70 18.34 -9.37
C PHE A 804 -27.23 17.01 -8.80
N ASP A 805 -27.69 16.99 -7.55
CA ASP A 805 -28.35 15.81 -6.99
C ASP A 805 -29.79 15.71 -7.50
N ARG A 806 -30.61 16.73 -7.25
CA ARG A 806 -32.04 16.74 -7.63
C ARG A 806 -32.52 18.11 -8.03
N ILE A 807 -33.43 18.13 -9.02
CA ILE A 807 -34.19 19.31 -9.41
C ILE A 807 -35.69 18.99 -9.36
N TYR A 808 -36.47 19.87 -8.74
CA TYR A 808 -37.93 19.89 -8.87
C TYR A 808 -38.37 21.16 -9.57
N PHE A 809 -39.03 20.98 -10.72
CA PHE A 809 -39.49 22.06 -11.58
C PHE A 809 -41.01 22.25 -11.45
N TYR A 810 -41.44 23.45 -11.05
CA TYR A 810 -42.84 23.76 -10.73
C TYR A 810 -43.57 24.58 -11.80
N GLY A 811 -42.85 25.09 -12.82
CA GLY A 811 -43.37 25.92 -13.91
C GLY A 811 -42.38 27.02 -14.30
N ASN A 812 -42.58 27.63 -15.47
CA ASN A 812 -41.63 28.55 -16.09
C ASN A 812 -41.45 29.86 -15.31
N ASP A 813 -42.48 30.33 -14.61
CA ASP A 813 -42.45 31.58 -13.82
C ASP A 813 -42.40 31.33 -12.31
N ARG A 814 -41.92 30.16 -11.87
CA ARG A 814 -41.89 29.77 -10.45
C ARG A 814 -40.47 29.43 -10.00
N PRO A 815 -40.14 29.66 -8.71
CA PRO A 815 -38.87 29.19 -8.18
C PRO A 815 -38.71 27.69 -8.38
N ILE A 816 -37.49 27.26 -8.70
CA ILE A 816 -37.13 25.85 -8.83
C ILE A 816 -36.44 25.39 -7.56
N HIS A 817 -36.62 24.12 -7.20
CA HIS A 817 -35.82 23.49 -6.15
C HIS A 817 -34.60 22.84 -6.78
N VAL A 818 -33.42 23.09 -6.24
CA VAL A 818 -32.19 22.40 -6.61
C VAL A 818 -31.44 21.94 -5.37
N SER A 819 -30.75 20.81 -5.49
CA SER A 819 -29.91 20.26 -4.41
C SER A 819 -28.58 19.79 -4.95
N PHE A 820 -27.56 19.88 -4.09
CA PHE A 820 -26.23 19.35 -4.31
C PHE A 820 -25.90 18.30 -3.25
N SER A 821 -25.21 17.24 -3.66
CA SER A 821 -24.66 16.20 -2.78
C SER A 821 -23.37 15.67 -3.42
N SER A 822 -22.44 15.20 -2.59
CA SER A 822 -21.17 14.61 -3.04
C SER A 822 -21.35 13.31 -3.84
N LEU A 823 -22.50 12.65 -3.69
CA LEU A 823 -22.93 11.48 -4.46
C LEU A 823 -24.26 11.77 -5.18
N PRO A 824 -24.24 12.57 -6.25
CA PRO A 824 -25.46 13.09 -6.87
C PRO A 824 -26.24 12.00 -7.61
N SER A 825 -27.57 12.01 -7.46
CA SER A 825 -28.50 11.12 -8.14
C SER A 825 -28.90 11.59 -9.55
N ARG A 826 -28.56 12.83 -9.93
CA ARG A 826 -28.97 13.50 -11.19
C ARG A 826 -30.47 13.33 -11.51
N GLN A 827 -31.31 13.45 -10.49
CA GLN A 827 -32.74 13.23 -10.64
C GLN A 827 -33.47 14.52 -11.02
N PHE A 828 -34.15 14.50 -12.16
CA PHE A 828 -35.04 15.59 -12.57
C PHE A 828 -36.51 15.21 -12.34
N THR A 829 -37.30 16.11 -11.75
CA THR A 829 -38.73 15.89 -11.52
C THR A 829 -39.56 17.12 -11.94
N LYS A 830 -40.43 16.96 -12.95
CA LYS A 830 -41.40 17.99 -13.36
C LYS A 830 -42.71 17.79 -12.60
N ILE A 831 -43.17 18.83 -11.92
CA ILE A 831 -44.38 18.82 -11.11
C ILE A 831 -45.55 19.36 -11.96
N LYS A 832 -46.54 18.51 -12.28
CA LYS A 832 -47.73 18.93 -13.05
C LYS A 832 -48.95 19.07 -12.14
N LEU A 833 -49.65 20.21 -12.24
CA LEU A 833 -50.95 20.44 -11.62
C LEU A 833 -52.06 19.90 -12.54
N ILE A 834 -52.92 19.02 -12.02
CA ILE A 834 -54.14 18.56 -12.70
C ILE A 834 -55.33 19.38 -12.18
N GLY A 835 -56.34 19.61 -13.02
CA GLY A 835 -57.51 20.49 -12.79
C GLY A 835 -58.34 20.29 -11.51
N ASN A 836 -58.02 19.29 -10.67
CA ASN A 836 -58.62 19.08 -9.34
C ASN A 836 -57.68 19.48 -8.18
N GLY A 837 -56.59 20.21 -8.45
CA GLY A 837 -55.58 20.60 -7.45
C GLY A 837 -54.64 19.46 -7.01
N ARG A 838 -54.71 18.29 -7.67
CA ARG A 838 -53.78 17.17 -7.43
C ARG A 838 -52.49 17.36 -8.22
N ILE A 839 -51.37 17.07 -7.58
CA ILE A 839 -50.01 17.21 -8.13
C ILE A 839 -49.53 15.83 -8.59
N ILE A 840 -49.05 15.71 -9.84
CA ILE A 840 -48.36 14.50 -10.33
C ILE A 840 -46.88 14.82 -10.59
N PRO A 841 -45.94 14.14 -9.91
CA PRO A 841 -44.53 14.20 -10.24
C PRO A 841 -44.21 13.30 -11.45
N CYS A 842 -43.58 13.86 -12.47
CA CYS A 842 -42.98 13.12 -13.58
C CYS A 842 -41.47 13.12 -13.39
N THR A 843 -40.90 11.98 -13.00
CA THR A 843 -39.47 11.84 -12.69
C THR A 843 -38.72 11.16 -13.83
N SER A 844 -37.57 11.71 -14.19
CA SER A 844 -36.57 11.10 -15.07
C SER A 844 -35.21 11.05 -14.36
N LYS A 845 -34.50 9.93 -14.47
CA LYS A 845 -33.07 9.84 -14.11
C LYS A 845 -32.26 9.99 -15.38
N LYS A 846 -31.31 10.94 -15.39
CA LYS A 846 -30.35 11.12 -16.48
C LYS A 846 -29.03 10.46 -16.13
#